data_AF-A0A9W8TDV4-F1
#
_entry.id   AF-A0A9W8TDV4-F1
#
_cell.length_a   1.000
_cell.length_b   1.000
_cell.length_c   1.000
_cell.angle_alpha   90.00
_cell.angle_beta   90.00
_cell.angle_gamma   90.00
#
_symmetry.space_group_name_H-M   'P 1'
#
loop_
_entity.id
_entity.type
_entity.pdbx_description
1 polymer ?
#
loop_
_entity_poly.entity_id
_entity_poly.type
_entity_poly.pdbx_seq_one_letter_code
_entity_poly.pdbx_strand_id
1 'polypeptide(L)'
;MHLRQCLPWALLLALLPAASTAAQIPFSQPSPSRMTRTLVDALNEDPDYTSLLRLLQRTRLIPTLNRLNESTFFAPTNNAIKKHSSQPGSLWRFGLEEEADLVPDNIQEQLRQQLFYHLLNETMPALPKESSVPFYKTLLYPRKPLEPPTHEPPPYPPWMPIPGGTLGGEQQRLRLASLENKFYVGVDAFGQGGAKIVKGVQDVGNSTDNFVLLGVDDVLEPPPDLASIVQQYSTISYFQKIMTPEIMARLNSTPELTLFLPVDEAWEAFHPIERLYLESEFATDDLHRILDMHAVIEEHVAWSDSFESGLKLTTVKGTKLEFEVTPEGTKIRDAKLTQPDIYASNGVLHLVSSLLLPPDSLKLTPEKYLLALNCTKFVSLLHSAELEHLINDTHSRYTILAPSDDVLSIFEDPEFPEPGSEELKKLLQYHFIPGHWTPNKLKTGSLLETALKEPGLNDDSQVLSVEVQSEDKKKSASKTISFGGAGVIGDPVEVNNTLIYFVSRPLTPPPDVFQAALPFLDLSSFLAAVFSTAKAEALRVQPSTTFLIPHNDAFKRLGLLVSAHLLSASSKDDLENVIMHHVLDTVQYAAPFQNGSQHSFSTLEGSDVKVDRFVNGTALVSSSGGWADLRAGLQTRDLLTKTGVIHELSDIMIPRSVSISIGKLVKAAKGSTMSTLVNKAGFEWILNGTAPPEGSPWSDANVGWTLLCPPDDAFKTYNLTQLYSDLEGLRSLVAQHLIPTPVQAIFGESDDPVSHNRPLVLEDATYSTLQSEQSAYGDIVFQRKTGSADFIVGIKGARGTDGKDDTSTLGKVFRLLYWV
;
A
#
# COMPACT_ATOMS: atom_id res chain seq x y z
N MET A 1 -53.57 63.61 28.29
CA MET A 1 -53.85 64.73 29.22
C MET A 1 -53.34 66.02 28.59
N HIS A 2 -54.30 66.86 28.21
CA HIS A 2 -54.29 68.32 28.04
C HIS A 2 -53.11 69.01 27.31
N LEU A 3 -53.26 69.44 26.05
CA LEU A 3 -53.98 70.65 25.57
C LEU A 3 -53.57 71.95 26.31
N ARG A 4 -53.03 72.92 25.55
CA ARG A 4 -53.68 74.19 25.15
C ARG A 4 -52.64 75.12 24.49
N GLN A 5 -52.78 75.48 23.20
CA GLN A 5 -53.56 76.64 22.68
C GLN A 5 -52.86 77.99 22.99
N CYS A 6 -52.72 79.00 22.12
CA CYS A 6 -53.51 79.41 20.96
C CYS A 6 -52.72 80.45 20.11
N LEU A 7 -52.91 80.42 18.80
CA LEU A 7 -52.84 81.58 17.89
C LEU A 7 -54.09 82.48 18.13
N PRO A 8 -54.08 83.77 17.75
CA PRO A 8 -54.70 84.11 16.46
C PRO A 8 -54.13 85.35 15.72
N TRP A 9 -54.68 85.50 14.51
CA TRP A 9 -54.45 86.42 13.41
C TRP A 9 -54.83 87.90 13.61
N ALA A 10 -54.28 88.71 12.68
CA ALA A 10 -54.90 89.83 11.94
C ALA A 10 -55.20 91.15 12.67
N LEU A 11 -55.32 92.33 12.04
CA LEU A 11 -54.97 93.00 10.77
C LEU A 11 -55.72 94.36 10.86
N LEU A 12 -55.20 95.44 10.27
CA LEU A 12 -55.80 96.77 9.96
C LEU A 12 -55.14 97.95 10.70
N LEU A 13 -55.05 99.20 10.19
CA LEU A 13 -55.02 99.86 8.87
C LEU A 13 -55.15 101.37 9.18
N ALA A 14 -54.29 102.26 8.64
CA ALA A 14 -54.57 103.68 8.28
C ALA A 14 -53.25 104.45 8.00
N LEU A 15 -52.90 104.78 6.74
CA LEU A 15 -53.29 105.96 5.92
C LEU A 15 -52.55 107.26 6.36
N LEU A 16 -51.40 107.64 5.75
CA LEU A 16 -51.15 108.52 4.55
C LEU A 16 -51.53 110.02 4.75
N PRO A 17 -50.94 111.06 4.09
CA PRO A 17 -50.24 111.08 2.77
C PRO A 17 -48.96 111.98 2.65
N ALA A 18 -48.00 111.67 1.75
CA ALA A 18 -47.69 112.21 0.41
C ALA A 18 -46.73 113.44 0.31
N ALA A 19 -45.58 113.26 -0.35
CA ALA A 19 -45.06 114.14 -1.42
C ALA A 19 -43.83 113.54 -2.16
N SER A 20 -44.05 113.24 -3.44
CA SER A 20 -43.18 113.19 -4.65
C SER A 20 -41.63 113.20 -4.59
N THR A 21 -41.08 112.09 -5.08
CA THR A 21 -40.07 111.88 -6.16
C THR A 21 -38.65 112.48 -6.16
N ALA A 22 -37.72 111.52 -6.27
CA ALA A 22 -36.51 111.44 -7.11
C ALA A 22 -35.19 112.09 -6.63
N ALA A 23 -34.32 111.25 -6.04
CA ALA A 23 -32.88 111.27 -6.28
C ALA A 23 -32.27 109.90 -5.88
N GLN A 24 -31.37 109.39 -6.71
CA GLN A 24 -30.71 108.10 -6.61
C GLN A 24 -29.84 107.99 -5.34
N ILE A 25 -29.95 106.86 -4.62
CA ILE A 25 -29.04 106.48 -3.53
C ILE A 25 -28.00 105.49 -4.11
N PRO A 26 -26.70 105.74 -3.92
CA PRO A 26 -25.66 104.85 -4.42
C PRO A 26 -25.62 103.52 -3.66
N PHE A 27 -25.35 102.45 -4.40
CA PHE A 27 -25.05 101.10 -3.94
C PHE A 27 -23.98 101.12 -2.82
N SER A 28 -24.35 100.72 -1.61
CA SER A 28 -23.41 100.17 -0.65
C SER A 28 -23.18 98.70 -1.01
N GLN A 29 -21.95 98.37 -1.42
CA GLN A 29 -21.54 96.98 -1.68
C GLN A 29 -21.79 96.13 -0.43
N PRO A 30 -22.43 94.95 -0.54
CA PRO A 30 -22.25 93.92 0.47
C PRO A 30 -20.80 93.45 0.43
N SER A 31 -20.14 93.51 1.58
CA SER A 31 -18.86 92.85 1.86
C SER A 31 -18.86 91.40 1.36
N PRO A 32 -17.75 90.90 0.79
CA PRO A 32 -17.71 89.56 0.21
C PRO A 32 -17.93 88.52 1.31
N SER A 33 -19.00 87.74 1.17
CA SER A 33 -19.15 86.46 1.86
C SER A 33 -17.94 85.59 1.50
N ARG A 34 -17.14 85.24 2.51
CA ARG A 34 -16.00 84.33 2.41
C ARG A 34 -16.53 82.98 1.87
N MET A 35 -16.27 82.66 0.61
CA MET A 35 -16.68 81.39 0.00
C MET A 35 -16.05 80.23 0.78
N THR A 36 -16.88 79.33 1.29
CA THR A 36 -16.47 78.03 1.83
C THR A 36 -15.96 77.17 0.66
N ARG A 37 -14.65 77.01 0.55
CA ARG A 37 -14.02 76.17 -0.49
C ARG A 37 -14.29 74.70 -0.17
N THR A 38 -15.05 74.00 -1.01
CA THR A 38 -15.30 72.56 -0.85
C THR A 38 -14.19 71.73 -1.53
N LEU A 39 -14.09 70.43 -1.20
CA LEU A 39 -13.17 69.51 -1.88
C LEU A 39 -13.44 69.45 -3.40
N VAL A 40 -14.70 69.53 -3.80
CA VAL A 40 -15.11 69.52 -5.22
C VAL A 40 -14.65 70.80 -5.93
N ASP A 41 -14.69 71.96 -5.26
CA ASP A 41 -14.15 73.21 -5.80
C ASP A 41 -12.64 73.12 -6.00
N ALA A 42 -11.91 72.54 -5.05
CA ALA A 42 -10.47 72.33 -5.17
C ALA A 42 -10.10 71.38 -6.31
N LEU A 43 -10.85 70.31 -6.53
CA LEU A 43 -10.66 69.41 -7.67
C LEU A 43 -10.98 70.09 -9.01
N ASN A 44 -11.97 70.99 -9.04
CA ASN A 44 -12.38 71.69 -10.26
C ASN A 44 -11.42 72.83 -10.67
N GLU A 45 -10.69 73.40 -9.71
CA GLU A 45 -9.66 74.42 -9.97
C GLU A 45 -8.42 73.85 -10.66
N ASP A 46 -8.12 72.56 -10.48
CA ASP A 46 -6.92 71.93 -11.02
C ASP A 46 -7.25 71.08 -12.27
N PRO A 47 -6.67 71.41 -13.45
CA PRO A 47 -6.98 70.71 -14.70
C PRO A 47 -6.59 69.22 -14.68
N ASP A 48 -5.70 68.80 -13.77
CA ASP A 48 -5.24 67.41 -13.66
C ASP A 48 -6.25 66.46 -12.99
N TYR A 49 -7.43 66.93 -12.56
CA TYR A 49 -8.46 66.07 -11.95
C TYR A 49 -9.78 66.00 -12.74
N THR A 50 -9.80 66.47 -13.99
CA THR A 50 -11.01 66.45 -14.84
C THR A 50 -11.57 65.04 -15.07
N SER A 51 -10.71 64.02 -15.25
CA SER A 51 -11.14 62.62 -15.37
C SER A 51 -11.73 62.09 -14.05
N LEU A 52 -11.15 62.45 -12.91
CA LEU A 52 -11.62 62.04 -11.59
C LEU A 52 -13.00 62.64 -11.28
N LEU A 53 -13.20 63.92 -11.61
CA LEU A 53 -14.49 64.60 -11.44
C LEU A 53 -15.61 63.92 -12.23
N ARG A 54 -15.35 63.49 -13.47
CA ARG A 54 -16.33 62.73 -14.27
C ARG A 54 -16.73 61.42 -13.59
N LEU A 55 -15.76 60.69 -13.03
CA LEU A 55 -16.02 59.45 -12.30
C LEU A 55 -16.81 59.68 -11.01
N LEU A 56 -16.48 60.71 -10.24
CA LEU A 56 -17.21 61.09 -9.02
C LEU A 56 -18.65 61.52 -9.31
N GLN A 57 -18.88 62.23 -10.42
CA GLN A 57 -20.22 62.59 -10.90
C GLN A 57 -21.01 61.34 -11.28
N ARG A 58 -20.40 60.43 -12.05
CA ARG A 58 -21.04 59.21 -12.53
C ARG A 58 -21.40 58.23 -11.43
N THR A 59 -20.55 58.12 -10.41
CA THR A 59 -20.78 57.28 -9.23
C THR A 59 -21.69 57.95 -8.19
N ARG A 60 -22.13 59.19 -8.43
CA ARG A 60 -22.98 60.00 -7.54
C ARG A 60 -22.36 60.25 -6.17
N LEU A 61 -21.03 60.36 -6.08
CA LEU A 61 -20.29 60.61 -4.83
C LEU A 61 -20.10 62.09 -4.49
N ILE A 62 -20.42 63.02 -5.41
CA ILE A 62 -20.32 64.47 -5.16
C ILE A 62 -21.07 64.92 -3.88
N PRO A 63 -22.31 64.48 -3.61
CA PRO A 63 -23.00 64.83 -2.37
C PRO A 63 -22.31 64.29 -1.11
N THR A 64 -21.60 63.17 -1.22
CA THR A 64 -20.85 62.56 -0.11
C THR A 64 -19.62 63.39 0.21
N LEU A 65 -18.84 63.75 -0.81
CA LEU A 65 -17.66 64.59 -0.63
C LEU A 65 -18.00 65.94 0.01
N ASN A 66 -19.17 66.50 -0.29
CA ASN A 66 -19.63 67.76 0.31
C ASN A 66 -20.16 67.61 1.76
N ARG A 67 -20.36 66.37 2.23
CA ARG A 67 -20.86 66.06 3.59
C ARG A 67 -19.79 65.48 4.51
N LEU A 68 -18.68 65.01 3.95
CA LEU A 68 -17.52 64.62 4.74
C LEU A 68 -17.02 65.87 5.46
N ASN A 69 -16.60 65.72 6.70
CA ASN A 69 -15.86 66.72 7.47
C ASN A 69 -14.56 66.04 7.91
N GLU A 70 -13.45 66.76 7.96
CA GLU A 70 -12.16 66.22 8.45
C GLU A 70 -11.70 64.95 7.71
N SER A 71 -11.50 65.02 6.40
CA SER A 71 -11.09 63.86 5.58
C SER A 71 -9.88 64.14 4.69
N THR A 72 -9.11 63.10 4.39
CA THR A 72 -8.03 63.13 3.39
C THR A 72 -8.44 62.40 2.13
N PHE A 73 -8.20 63.02 0.96
CA PHE A 73 -8.46 62.43 -0.34
C PHE A 73 -7.17 62.26 -1.15
N PHE A 74 -6.85 61.01 -1.48
CA PHE A 74 -5.81 60.67 -2.43
C PHE A 74 -6.38 60.73 -3.85
N ALA A 75 -6.24 61.87 -4.51
CA ALA A 75 -6.81 62.10 -5.84
C ALA A 75 -5.85 61.62 -6.94
N PRO A 76 -6.19 60.58 -7.72
CA PRO A 76 -5.39 60.19 -8.86
C PRO A 76 -5.44 61.25 -9.95
N THR A 77 -4.28 61.62 -10.47
CA THR A 77 -4.15 62.58 -11.58
C THR A 77 -4.71 62.01 -12.89
N ASN A 78 -5.03 62.85 -13.87
CA ASN A 78 -5.49 62.40 -15.19
C ASN A 78 -4.52 61.41 -15.84
N ASN A 79 -3.21 61.59 -15.62
CA ASN A 79 -2.19 60.65 -16.10
C ASN A 79 -2.29 59.29 -15.40
N ALA A 80 -2.50 59.27 -14.07
CA ALA A 80 -2.75 58.06 -13.29
C ALA A 80 -3.99 57.31 -13.81
N ILE A 81 -5.10 58.03 -13.97
CA ILE A 81 -6.36 57.46 -14.47
C ILE A 81 -6.22 56.94 -15.90
N LYS A 82 -5.51 57.66 -16.78
CA LYS A 82 -5.25 57.22 -18.15
C LYS A 82 -4.41 55.94 -18.18
N LYS A 83 -3.37 55.85 -17.34
CA LYS A 83 -2.52 54.67 -17.19
C LYS A 83 -3.36 53.47 -16.73
N HIS A 84 -4.18 53.65 -15.70
CA HIS A 84 -5.05 52.62 -15.13
C HIS A 84 -6.15 52.16 -16.12
N SER A 85 -6.83 53.11 -16.77
CA SER A 85 -7.90 52.84 -17.74
C SER A 85 -7.41 52.13 -19.02
N SER A 86 -6.09 52.12 -19.25
CA SER A 86 -5.47 51.39 -20.37
C SER A 86 -5.29 49.90 -20.08
N GLN A 87 -5.44 49.47 -18.83
CA GLN A 87 -5.35 48.06 -18.44
C GLN A 87 -6.60 47.28 -18.90
N PRO A 88 -6.44 46.02 -19.33
CA PRO A 88 -7.55 45.18 -19.74
C PRO A 88 -8.51 44.94 -18.56
N GLY A 89 -9.80 45.21 -18.75
CA GLY A 89 -10.82 45.01 -17.72
C GLY A 89 -10.95 46.13 -16.68
N SER A 90 -10.26 47.27 -16.84
CA SER A 90 -10.37 48.40 -15.91
C SER A 90 -11.81 48.96 -15.86
N LEU A 91 -12.40 48.99 -14.66
CA LEU A 91 -13.71 49.59 -14.40
C LEU A 91 -13.73 51.10 -14.70
N TRP A 92 -12.60 51.77 -14.53
CA TRP A 92 -12.47 53.22 -14.71
C TRP A 92 -12.64 53.62 -16.18
N ARG A 93 -12.27 52.72 -17.11
CA ARG A 93 -12.51 52.90 -18.54
C ARG A 93 -14.00 52.97 -18.86
N PHE A 94 -14.78 51.99 -18.40
CA PHE A 94 -16.24 51.98 -18.58
C PHE A 94 -16.91 53.21 -17.95
N GLY A 95 -16.39 53.66 -16.81
CA GLY A 95 -16.84 54.88 -16.16
C GLY A 95 -16.55 56.18 -16.93
N LEU A 96 -15.63 56.17 -17.90
CA LEU A 96 -15.22 57.35 -18.67
C LEU A 96 -15.75 57.39 -20.11
N GLU A 97 -16.28 56.29 -20.65
CA GLU A 97 -16.83 56.20 -22.01
C GLU A 97 -18.23 56.86 -22.11
N GLU A 98 -18.53 57.49 -23.26
CA GLU A 98 -19.71 58.34 -23.50
C GLU A 98 -21.01 57.56 -23.79
N GLU A 99 -20.95 56.30 -24.27
CA GLU A 99 -22.15 55.49 -24.61
C GLU A 99 -22.81 54.80 -23.40
N ALA A 100 -22.38 55.11 -22.20
CA ALA A 100 -22.59 54.28 -21.02
C ALA A 100 -23.73 54.81 -20.10
N ASP A 101 -24.78 55.40 -20.68
CA ASP A 101 -26.04 55.76 -19.97
C ASP A 101 -26.77 54.53 -19.40
N LEU A 102 -26.38 53.32 -19.83
CA LEU A 102 -26.90 52.02 -19.40
C LEU A 102 -25.89 51.23 -18.55
N VAL A 103 -25.03 51.89 -17.76
CA VAL A 103 -24.13 51.17 -16.83
C VAL A 103 -24.95 50.57 -15.69
N PRO A 104 -24.96 49.24 -15.51
CA PRO A 104 -25.69 48.62 -14.42
C PRO A 104 -25.14 49.07 -13.05
N ASP A 105 -26.02 49.17 -12.05
CA ASP A 105 -25.69 49.77 -10.75
C ASP A 105 -24.61 48.99 -9.98
N ASN A 106 -24.43 47.68 -10.25
CA ASN A 106 -23.34 46.87 -9.71
C ASN A 106 -21.95 47.42 -10.11
N ILE A 107 -21.78 47.89 -11.35
CA ILE A 107 -20.53 48.51 -11.81
C ILE A 107 -20.32 49.87 -11.14
N GLN A 108 -21.40 50.65 -10.97
CA GLN A 108 -21.32 51.92 -10.25
C GLN A 108 -20.96 51.68 -8.78
N GLU A 109 -21.48 50.62 -8.16
CA GLU A 109 -21.14 50.20 -6.81
C GLU A 109 -19.68 49.79 -6.69
N GLN A 110 -19.16 48.97 -7.60
CA GLN A 110 -17.75 48.58 -7.61
C GLN A 110 -16.83 49.80 -7.76
N LEU A 111 -17.18 50.75 -8.64
CA LEU A 111 -16.45 52.00 -8.78
C LEU A 111 -16.52 52.86 -7.51
N ARG A 112 -17.68 52.93 -6.84
CA ARG A 112 -17.82 53.60 -5.54
C ARG A 112 -16.89 52.97 -4.50
N GLN A 113 -16.80 51.64 -4.43
CA GLN A 113 -15.89 50.95 -3.53
C GLN A 113 -14.42 51.32 -3.79
N GLN A 114 -13.98 51.34 -5.05
CA GLN A 114 -12.61 51.77 -5.39
C GLN A 114 -12.35 53.24 -5.02
N LEU A 115 -13.31 54.14 -5.22
CA LEU A 115 -13.18 55.54 -4.83
C LEU A 115 -13.19 55.75 -3.31
N PHE A 116 -13.95 54.95 -2.55
CA PHE A 116 -13.92 54.99 -1.08
C PHE A 116 -12.57 54.57 -0.50
N TYR A 117 -11.81 53.72 -1.20
CA TYR A 117 -10.45 53.34 -0.78
C TYR A 117 -9.45 54.49 -0.87
N HIS A 118 -9.73 55.51 -1.70
CA HIS A 118 -8.90 56.71 -1.82
C HIS A 118 -9.22 57.77 -0.76
N LEU A 119 -10.26 57.56 0.05
CA LEU A 119 -10.72 58.51 1.07
C LEU A 119 -10.41 57.96 2.46
N LEU A 120 -9.87 58.82 3.33
CA LEU A 120 -9.71 58.54 4.75
C LEU A 120 -10.83 59.19 5.55
N ASN A 121 -11.20 58.56 6.67
CA ASN A 121 -12.19 59.12 7.61
C ASN A 121 -11.61 60.20 8.54
N GLU A 122 -10.35 60.56 8.35
CA GLU A 122 -9.61 61.49 9.20
C GLU A 122 -8.72 62.41 8.35
N THR A 123 -8.35 63.55 8.91
CA THR A 123 -7.32 64.40 8.33
C THR A 123 -5.95 63.92 8.74
N MET A 124 -5.09 63.69 7.76
CA MET A 124 -3.69 63.43 8.01
C MET A 124 -3.00 64.66 8.65
N PRO A 125 -2.42 64.53 9.85
CA PRO A 125 -1.80 65.67 10.54
C PRO A 125 -0.44 66.07 9.93
N ALA A 126 0.30 65.10 9.35
CA ALA A 126 1.58 65.31 8.68
C ALA A 126 1.94 64.09 7.81
N LEU A 127 2.85 64.29 6.84
CA LEU A 127 3.44 63.20 6.08
C LEU A 127 4.39 62.35 6.96
N PRO A 128 4.54 61.04 6.68
CA PRO A 128 5.31 60.12 7.52
C PRO A 128 6.81 60.47 7.54
N LYS A 129 7.50 60.14 8.64
CA LYS A 129 8.97 60.28 8.75
C LYS A 129 9.67 59.15 8.00
N GLU A 130 10.86 59.41 7.46
CA GLU A 130 11.75 58.37 6.89
C GLU A 130 11.98 57.30 7.98
N SER A 131 11.61 56.04 7.72
CA SER A 131 11.54 54.85 8.61
C SER A 131 10.19 54.47 9.22
N SER A 132 9.15 55.30 9.13
CA SER A 132 7.81 54.94 9.64
C SER A 132 6.84 54.57 8.52
N VAL A 133 6.04 53.51 8.74
CA VAL A 133 4.98 53.06 7.82
C VAL A 133 3.62 53.08 8.55
N PRO A 134 3.04 54.25 8.85
CA PRO A 134 1.73 54.33 9.50
C PRO A 134 0.61 53.76 8.62
N PHE A 135 -0.39 53.18 9.27
CA PHE A 135 -1.65 52.78 8.64
C PHE A 135 -2.76 53.80 8.94
N TYR A 136 -3.72 53.90 8.03
CA TYR A 136 -4.90 54.76 8.13
C TYR A 136 -6.15 53.96 7.73
N LYS A 137 -7.29 54.29 8.33
CA LYS A 137 -8.58 53.66 8.00
C LYS A 137 -9.25 54.42 6.86
N THR A 138 -9.58 53.72 5.79
CA THR A 138 -10.27 54.29 4.63
C THR A 138 -11.78 54.40 4.87
N LEU A 139 -12.52 54.97 3.91
CA LEU A 139 -13.99 54.91 3.90
C LEU A 139 -14.52 53.64 3.24
N LEU A 140 -13.65 52.74 2.76
CA LEU A 140 -14.06 51.49 2.15
C LEU A 140 -14.38 50.44 3.23
N TYR A 141 -15.60 49.91 3.17
CA TYR A 141 -16.00 48.66 3.81
C TYR A 141 -16.11 47.60 2.70
N PRO A 142 -15.14 46.70 2.55
CA PRO A 142 -15.15 45.72 1.47
C PRO A 142 -16.39 44.83 1.54
N ARG A 143 -17.02 44.58 0.40
CA ARG A 143 -18.17 43.68 0.30
C ARG A 143 -18.32 43.09 -1.08
N LYS A 144 -18.87 41.88 -1.15
CA LYS A 144 -19.22 41.27 -2.44
C LYS A 144 -20.40 42.02 -3.06
N PRO A 145 -20.33 42.39 -4.35
CA PRO A 145 -21.46 42.96 -5.07
C PRO A 145 -22.68 42.01 -5.01
N LEU A 146 -23.88 42.56 -4.86
CA LEU A 146 -25.11 41.75 -4.88
C LEU A 146 -25.49 41.41 -6.33
N GLU A 147 -25.71 40.13 -6.62
CA GLU A 147 -26.19 39.66 -7.93
C GLU A 147 -27.43 38.76 -7.80
N PRO A 148 -28.56 39.10 -8.46
CA PRO A 148 -28.84 40.34 -9.19
C PRO A 148 -29.06 41.54 -8.24
N PRO A 149 -28.95 42.80 -8.72
CA PRO A 149 -29.26 43.97 -7.92
C PRO A 149 -30.67 43.86 -7.33
N THR A 150 -30.82 44.15 -6.03
CA THR A 150 -32.10 44.05 -5.35
C THR A 150 -33.12 45.02 -5.96
N HIS A 151 -34.37 44.58 -6.13
CA HIS A 151 -35.47 45.48 -6.51
C HIS A 151 -35.83 46.48 -5.39
N GLU A 152 -35.35 46.22 -4.17
CA GLU A 152 -35.51 47.11 -3.03
C GLU A 152 -34.45 48.22 -3.05
N PRO A 153 -34.85 49.49 -2.82
CA PRO A 153 -33.90 50.58 -2.69
C PRO A 153 -32.99 50.34 -1.47
N PRO A 154 -31.68 50.67 -1.55
CA PRO A 154 -30.75 50.41 -0.47
C PRO A 154 -31.20 51.12 0.82
N PRO A 155 -30.99 50.50 2.01
CA PRO A 155 -31.46 51.03 3.30
C PRO A 155 -30.82 52.38 3.65
N TYR A 156 -29.66 52.67 3.05
CA TYR A 156 -28.97 53.94 3.11
C TYR A 156 -28.83 54.51 1.70
N PRO A 157 -28.71 55.83 1.56
CA PRO A 157 -28.39 56.41 0.28
C PRO A 157 -27.11 55.77 -0.31
N PRO A 158 -27.10 55.39 -1.60
CA PRO A 158 -26.01 54.63 -2.23
C PRO A 158 -24.66 55.35 -2.24
N TRP A 159 -24.64 56.61 -1.79
CA TRP A 159 -23.47 57.48 -1.75
C TRP A 159 -22.77 57.50 -0.38
N MET A 160 -23.31 56.89 0.68
CA MET A 160 -22.59 56.78 1.97
C MET A 160 -21.91 55.41 2.12
N PRO A 161 -20.77 55.33 2.83
CA PRO A 161 -20.21 54.04 3.26
C PRO A 161 -21.26 53.29 4.07
N ILE A 162 -21.46 52.01 3.75
CA ILE A 162 -22.42 51.16 4.45
C ILE A 162 -21.60 50.35 5.46
N PRO A 163 -21.80 50.57 6.77
CA PRO A 163 -21.21 49.73 7.79
C PRO A 163 -21.71 48.29 7.61
N GLY A 164 -20.81 47.33 7.77
CA GLY A 164 -21.03 45.94 7.37
C GLY A 164 -20.24 45.62 6.11
N GLY A 165 -19.38 44.61 6.21
CA GLY A 165 -18.43 44.23 5.18
C GLY A 165 -17.72 42.95 5.56
N THR A 166 -16.92 42.41 4.65
CA THR A 166 -16.23 41.12 4.80
C THR A 166 -15.06 41.14 5.81
N LEU A 167 -14.85 42.26 6.52
CA LEU A 167 -13.83 42.46 7.56
C LEU A 167 -14.43 42.65 8.97
N GLY A 168 -15.62 42.11 9.25
CA GLY A 168 -16.23 42.26 10.59
C GLY A 168 -16.81 43.64 10.85
N GLY A 169 -17.26 44.32 9.78
CA GLY A 169 -17.71 45.70 9.86
C GLY A 169 -16.60 46.72 10.09
N GLU A 170 -15.33 46.34 9.95
CA GLU A 170 -14.21 47.28 9.92
C GLU A 170 -13.92 47.83 8.52
N GLN A 171 -13.24 48.98 8.49
CA GLN A 171 -12.79 49.64 7.28
C GLN A 171 -11.50 49.00 6.76
N GLN A 172 -11.32 49.02 5.44
CA GLN A 172 -10.05 48.63 4.85
C GLN A 172 -8.95 49.63 5.24
N ARG A 173 -7.75 49.11 5.45
CA ARG A 173 -6.56 49.88 5.84
C ARG A 173 -5.70 50.23 4.64
N LEU A 174 -4.99 51.35 4.77
CA LEU A 174 -4.05 51.85 3.78
C LEU A 174 -2.78 52.30 4.48
N ARG A 175 -1.60 52.05 3.91
CA ARG A 175 -0.32 52.47 4.49
C ARG A 175 0.32 53.59 3.70
N LEU A 176 1.09 54.40 4.39
CA LEU A 176 1.95 55.41 3.79
C LEU A 176 3.40 55.21 4.21
N ALA A 177 4.34 55.41 3.29
CA ALA A 177 5.76 55.39 3.59
C ALA A 177 6.50 56.57 2.96
N SER A 178 7.64 56.92 3.57
CA SER A 178 8.60 57.85 3.01
C SER A 178 9.87 57.09 2.61
N LEU A 179 10.22 57.14 1.33
CA LEU A 179 11.40 56.49 0.75
C LEU A 179 12.16 57.53 -0.09
N GLU A 180 13.42 57.79 0.27
CA GLU A 180 14.29 58.76 -0.43
C GLU A 180 13.65 60.16 -0.60
N ASN A 181 13.12 60.76 0.47
CA ASN A 181 12.36 62.02 0.42
C ASN A 181 11.13 62.03 -0.52
N LYS A 182 10.62 60.88 -0.96
CA LYS A 182 9.35 60.75 -1.70
C LYS A 182 8.34 60.03 -0.83
N PHE A 183 7.06 60.34 -1.03
CA PHE A 183 5.96 59.73 -0.28
C PHE A 183 5.17 58.79 -1.17
N TYR A 184 4.83 57.63 -0.61
CA TYR A 184 4.07 56.58 -1.28
C TYR A 184 2.86 56.19 -0.43
N VAL A 185 1.77 55.85 -1.10
CA VAL A 185 0.47 55.50 -0.53
C VAL A 185 0.06 54.12 -1.05
N GLY A 186 -0.49 53.26 -0.20
CA GLY A 186 -0.83 51.89 -0.56
C GLY A 186 0.40 50.96 -0.60
N VAL A 187 1.38 51.24 0.25
CA VAL A 187 2.59 50.42 0.41
C VAL A 187 2.31 49.17 1.26
N ASP A 188 3.21 48.18 1.19
CA ASP A 188 3.19 47.03 2.08
C ASP A 188 3.69 47.38 3.51
N ALA A 189 3.79 46.37 4.38
CA ALA A 189 4.27 46.54 5.77
C ALA A 189 5.72 47.04 5.86
N PHE A 190 6.52 46.89 4.80
CA PHE A 190 7.92 47.32 4.74
C PHE A 190 8.09 48.65 3.98
N GLY A 191 7.00 49.28 3.56
CA GLY A 191 7.02 50.54 2.83
C GLY A 191 7.35 50.41 1.33
N GLN A 192 7.23 49.21 0.76
CA GLN A 192 7.49 48.94 -0.65
C GLN A 192 6.20 49.00 -1.48
N GLY A 193 6.33 49.32 -2.77
CA GLY A 193 5.20 49.44 -3.70
C GLY A 193 4.42 50.76 -3.57
N GLY A 194 3.12 50.72 -3.88
CA GLY A 194 2.21 51.86 -3.75
C GLY A 194 2.30 52.93 -4.85
N ALA A 195 1.38 53.89 -4.79
CA ALA A 195 1.32 55.06 -5.66
C ALA A 195 2.10 56.23 -5.05
N LYS A 196 2.87 56.96 -5.86
CA LYS A 196 3.66 58.09 -5.40
C LYS A 196 2.79 59.34 -5.30
N ILE A 197 2.97 60.09 -4.21
CA ILE A 197 2.39 61.42 -4.06
C ILE A 197 3.20 62.40 -4.91
N VAL A 198 2.56 62.95 -5.95
CA VAL A 198 3.16 63.90 -6.90
C VAL A 198 2.72 65.34 -6.67
N LYS A 199 1.57 65.55 -6.03
CA LYS A 199 1.12 66.86 -5.57
C LYS A 199 0.99 66.83 -4.05
N GLY A 200 1.75 67.68 -3.38
CA GLY A 200 1.85 67.73 -1.91
C GLY A 200 0.55 68.13 -1.22
N VAL A 201 0.58 68.18 0.11
CA VAL A 201 -0.58 68.48 0.98
C VAL A 201 -1.19 69.83 0.58
N GLN A 202 -2.40 69.80 0.02
CA GLN A 202 -3.21 71.00 -0.17
C GLN A 202 -4.30 71.02 0.90
N ASP A 203 -4.17 71.94 1.85
CA ASP A 203 -5.21 72.21 2.85
C ASP A 203 -6.38 72.92 2.18
N VAL A 204 -7.52 72.23 2.11
CA VAL A 204 -8.76 72.72 1.50
C VAL A 204 -9.78 72.87 2.61
N GLY A 205 -10.36 74.06 2.77
CA GLY A 205 -11.44 74.30 3.74
C GLY A 205 -11.29 75.58 4.57
N ASN A 206 -12.11 75.72 5.60
CA ASN A 206 -12.08 76.84 6.56
C ASN A 206 -11.36 76.38 7.86
N SER A 207 -11.14 77.27 8.84
CA SER A 207 -10.41 76.94 10.08
C SER A 207 -11.07 75.87 10.98
N THR A 208 -12.23 75.33 10.60
CA THR A 208 -13.03 74.32 11.34
C THR A 208 -13.34 73.06 10.53
N ASP A 209 -13.24 73.10 9.20
CA ASP A 209 -13.44 71.99 8.27
C ASP A 209 -12.15 71.79 7.47
N ASN A 210 -11.17 71.08 8.03
CA ASN A 210 -9.90 70.83 7.34
C ASN A 210 -10.06 69.61 6.42
N PHE A 211 -9.76 69.75 5.13
CA PHE A 211 -9.58 68.64 4.21
C PHE A 211 -8.17 68.65 3.66
N VAL A 212 -7.62 67.46 3.44
CA VAL A 212 -6.30 67.32 2.82
C VAL A 212 -6.47 66.66 1.46
N LEU A 213 -6.10 67.38 0.41
CA LEU A 213 -6.03 66.82 -0.95
C LEU A 213 -4.59 66.46 -1.28
N LEU A 214 -4.37 65.23 -1.73
CA LEU A 214 -3.07 64.70 -2.12
C LEU A 214 -3.16 64.11 -3.52
N GLY A 215 -2.37 64.63 -4.47
CA GLY A 215 -2.34 64.09 -5.83
C GLY A 215 -1.43 62.89 -5.95
N VAL A 216 -1.96 61.76 -6.42
CA VAL A 216 -1.21 60.52 -6.63
C VAL A 216 -1.02 60.22 -8.13
N ASP A 217 0.09 59.56 -8.46
CA ASP A 217 0.46 59.21 -9.85
C ASP A 217 -0.05 57.85 -10.32
N ASP A 218 -0.70 57.10 -9.44
CA ASP A 218 -1.41 55.86 -9.78
C ASP A 218 -2.75 55.75 -9.02
N VAL A 219 -3.63 54.88 -9.50
CA VAL A 219 -4.91 54.58 -8.83
C VAL A 219 -4.67 53.57 -7.71
N LEU A 220 -5.21 53.84 -6.52
CA LEU A 220 -5.16 52.92 -5.39
C LEU A 220 -6.20 51.81 -5.60
N GLU A 221 -5.72 50.59 -5.78
CA GLU A 221 -6.60 49.43 -5.93
C GLU A 221 -6.91 48.81 -4.56
N PRO A 222 -8.20 48.58 -4.24
CA PRO A 222 -8.56 47.80 -3.07
C PRO A 222 -7.89 46.42 -3.12
N PRO A 223 -7.36 45.91 -1.99
CA PRO A 223 -6.74 44.60 -1.98
C PRO A 223 -7.73 43.50 -2.41
N PRO A 224 -7.30 42.49 -3.18
CA PRO A 224 -8.16 41.39 -3.60
C PRO A 224 -8.47 40.45 -2.42
N ASP A 225 -9.26 39.40 -2.65
CA ASP A 225 -9.54 38.38 -1.64
C ASP A 225 -8.29 37.56 -1.26
N LEU A 226 -8.34 36.87 -0.11
CA LEU A 226 -7.23 36.08 0.40
C LEU A 226 -6.76 34.98 -0.56
N ALA A 227 -7.66 34.37 -1.34
CA ALA A 227 -7.26 33.32 -2.28
C ALA A 227 -6.41 33.92 -3.43
N SER A 228 -6.85 35.07 -3.95
CA SER A 228 -6.10 35.84 -4.95
C SER A 228 -4.75 36.33 -4.42
N ILE A 229 -4.69 36.79 -3.16
CA ILE A 229 -3.45 37.21 -2.52
C ILE A 229 -2.48 36.04 -2.38
N VAL A 230 -2.93 34.91 -1.85
CA VAL A 230 -2.03 33.78 -1.60
C VAL A 230 -1.36 33.30 -2.89
N GLN A 231 -2.04 33.37 -4.04
CA GLN A 231 -1.48 33.03 -5.34
C GLN A 231 -0.41 34.01 -5.86
N GLN A 232 -0.38 35.25 -5.37
CA GLN A 232 0.55 36.29 -5.84
C GLN A 232 1.87 36.30 -5.08
N TYR A 233 1.94 35.68 -3.89
CA TYR A 233 3.11 35.77 -3.01
C TYR A 233 4.08 34.60 -3.24
N SER A 234 5.27 34.89 -3.78
CA SER A 234 6.28 33.87 -4.10
C SER A 234 6.88 33.15 -2.89
N THR A 235 6.83 33.76 -1.69
CA THR A 235 7.42 33.22 -0.45
C THR A 235 6.61 32.07 0.16
N ILE A 236 5.42 31.79 -0.38
CA ILE A 236 4.51 30.71 0.06
C ILE A 236 4.15 29.78 -1.11
N SER A 237 5.07 29.62 -2.06
CA SER A 237 4.88 28.84 -3.28
C SER A 237 4.57 27.36 -3.00
N TYR A 238 5.10 26.79 -1.91
CA TYR A 238 4.79 25.42 -1.52
C TYR A 238 3.33 25.27 -1.07
N PHE A 239 2.81 26.22 -0.30
CA PHE A 239 1.40 26.22 0.10
C PHE A 239 0.47 26.37 -1.12
N GLN A 240 0.88 27.16 -2.12
CA GLN A 240 0.14 27.25 -3.40
C GLN A 240 0.10 25.90 -4.12
N LYS A 241 1.20 25.14 -4.12
CA LYS A 241 1.30 23.83 -4.79
C LYS A 241 0.36 22.79 -4.19
N ILE A 242 0.25 22.74 -2.86
CA ILE A 242 -0.61 21.78 -2.15
C ILE A 242 -2.05 22.27 -2.00
N MET A 243 -2.40 23.43 -2.57
CA MET A 243 -3.73 24.00 -2.40
C MET A 243 -4.78 23.24 -3.22
N THR A 244 -5.82 22.77 -2.55
CA THR A 244 -6.96 22.12 -3.22
C THR A 244 -8.00 23.15 -3.68
N PRO A 245 -8.84 22.83 -4.68
CA PRO A 245 -9.96 23.69 -5.09
C PRO A 245 -10.91 24.05 -3.94
N GLU A 246 -11.08 23.15 -2.97
CA GLU A 246 -11.89 23.38 -1.77
C GLU A 246 -11.27 24.42 -0.85
N ILE A 247 -9.96 24.36 -0.61
CA ILE A 247 -9.23 25.36 0.18
C ILE A 247 -9.30 26.72 -0.52
N MET A 248 -9.09 26.75 -1.84
CA MET A 248 -9.25 27.97 -2.65
C MET A 248 -10.64 28.60 -2.49
N ALA A 249 -11.70 27.79 -2.62
CA ALA A 249 -13.07 28.26 -2.47
C ALA A 249 -13.33 28.79 -1.04
N ARG A 250 -12.78 28.13 -0.03
CA ARG A 250 -12.88 28.55 1.37
C ARG A 250 -12.16 29.88 1.62
N LEU A 251 -10.94 30.05 1.13
CA LEU A 251 -10.17 31.30 1.27
C LEU A 251 -10.84 32.50 0.60
N ASN A 252 -11.59 32.28 -0.49
CA ASN A 252 -12.33 33.34 -1.19
C ASN A 252 -13.69 33.65 -0.51
N SER A 253 -14.37 32.66 0.04
CA SER A 253 -15.74 32.80 0.54
C SER A 253 -15.85 33.19 2.01
N THR A 254 -14.81 32.94 2.82
CA THR A 254 -14.84 33.17 4.27
C THR A 254 -14.56 34.65 4.59
N PRO A 255 -15.51 35.40 5.19
CA PRO A 255 -15.24 36.74 5.73
C PRO A 255 -14.49 36.66 7.07
N GLU A 256 -13.95 37.79 7.53
CA GLU A 256 -13.32 37.93 8.86
C GLU A 256 -12.12 36.99 9.11
N LEU A 257 -11.51 36.49 8.02
CA LEU A 257 -10.47 35.48 8.12
C LEU A 257 -9.12 36.12 8.47
N THR A 258 -8.55 35.77 9.62
CA THR A 258 -7.17 36.05 9.95
C THR A 258 -6.34 34.80 9.69
N LEU A 259 -5.44 34.87 8.72
CA LEU A 259 -4.66 33.73 8.26
C LEU A 259 -3.18 33.91 8.58
N PHE A 260 -2.58 32.94 9.25
CA PHE A 260 -1.15 32.91 9.56
C PHE A 260 -0.47 31.85 8.69
N LEU A 261 0.06 32.20 7.50
CA LEU A 261 0.67 31.20 6.63
C LEU A 261 2.18 31.05 6.86
N PRO A 262 2.69 29.82 6.94
CA PRO A 262 4.12 29.56 7.00
C PRO A 262 4.79 29.84 5.65
N VAL A 263 5.98 30.46 5.69
CA VAL A 263 6.87 30.64 4.53
C VAL A 263 7.39 29.29 4.01
N ASP A 264 7.88 29.25 2.77
CA ASP A 264 8.37 28.02 2.12
C ASP A 264 9.42 27.27 2.94
N GLU A 265 10.34 27.98 3.59
CA GLU A 265 11.38 27.36 4.43
C GLU A 265 10.82 26.61 5.64
N ALA A 266 9.63 26.98 6.13
CA ALA A 266 9.01 26.32 7.26
C ALA A 266 8.55 24.88 6.91
N TRP A 267 8.26 24.61 5.64
CA TRP A 267 7.80 23.29 5.18
C TRP A 267 8.94 22.28 5.04
N GLU A 268 10.20 22.73 5.01
CA GLU A 268 11.38 21.87 5.06
C GLU A 268 11.56 21.16 6.42
N ALA A 269 10.75 21.51 7.42
CA ALA A 269 10.66 20.77 8.68
C ALA A 269 10.06 19.36 8.50
N PHE A 270 9.26 19.14 7.46
CA PHE A 270 8.70 17.84 7.13
C PHE A 270 9.70 16.97 6.36
N HIS A 271 9.69 15.66 6.62
CA HIS A 271 10.48 14.72 5.85
C HIS A 271 9.98 14.68 4.39
N PRO A 272 10.84 14.48 3.37
CA PRO A 272 10.44 14.54 1.96
C PRO A 272 9.23 13.68 1.58
N ILE A 273 9.09 12.50 2.18
CA ILE A 273 7.92 11.62 1.96
C ILE A 273 6.63 12.24 2.50
N GLU A 274 6.70 12.97 3.63
CA GLU A 274 5.53 13.63 4.20
C GLU A 274 5.07 14.78 3.32
N ARG A 275 6.02 15.52 2.72
CA ARG A 275 5.70 16.53 1.72
C ARG A 275 5.10 15.91 0.46
N LEU A 276 5.61 14.76 0.02
CA LEU A 276 5.05 14.03 -1.11
C LEU A 276 3.61 13.57 -0.81
N TYR A 277 3.33 13.14 0.42
CA TYR A 277 1.96 12.85 0.88
C TYR A 277 1.07 14.09 0.79
N LEU A 278 1.51 15.25 1.31
CA LEU A 278 0.72 16.49 1.28
C LEU A 278 0.44 17.01 -0.13
N GLU A 279 1.26 16.64 -1.11
CA GLU A 279 1.04 16.94 -2.53
C GLU A 279 0.05 15.98 -3.20
N SER A 280 -0.32 14.88 -2.55
CA SER A 280 -1.26 13.88 -3.07
C SER A 280 -2.72 14.24 -2.81
N GLU A 281 -3.64 13.67 -3.59
CA GLU A 281 -5.08 13.86 -3.41
C GLU A 281 -5.60 13.31 -2.05
N PHE A 282 -4.88 12.36 -1.46
CA PHE A 282 -5.23 11.72 -0.20
C PHE A 282 -4.96 12.58 1.04
N ALA A 283 -4.27 13.72 0.88
CA ALA A 283 -3.95 14.62 1.98
C ALA A 283 -5.02 15.69 2.25
N THR A 284 -6.11 15.73 1.49
CA THR A 284 -7.14 16.79 1.57
C THR A 284 -7.61 17.05 3.01
N ASP A 285 -7.93 16.01 3.78
CA ASP A 285 -8.35 16.13 5.17
C ASP A 285 -7.26 16.70 6.09
N ASP A 286 -6.01 16.28 5.88
CA ASP A 286 -4.87 16.79 6.65
C ASP A 286 -4.55 18.23 6.29
N LEU A 287 -4.66 18.61 5.01
CA LEU A 287 -4.51 19.99 4.54
C LEU A 287 -5.57 20.90 5.14
N HIS A 288 -6.83 20.45 5.25
CA HIS A 288 -7.87 21.18 5.96
C HIS A 288 -7.55 21.36 7.45
N ARG A 289 -7.02 20.32 8.13
CA ARG A 289 -6.58 20.42 9.53
C ARG A 289 -5.41 21.39 9.70
N ILE A 290 -4.47 21.38 8.76
CA ILE A 290 -3.35 22.33 8.73
C ILE A 290 -3.90 23.74 8.57
N LEU A 291 -4.78 23.98 7.60
CA LEU A 291 -5.39 25.29 7.39
C LEU A 291 -6.18 25.76 8.62
N ASP A 292 -6.98 24.89 9.24
CA ASP A 292 -7.75 25.20 10.45
C ASP A 292 -6.87 25.60 11.65
N MET A 293 -5.65 25.08 11.69
CA MET A 293 -4.65 25.45 12.70
C MET A 293 -3.99 26.81 12.42
N HIS A 294 -4.00 27.26 11.17
CA HIS A 294 -3.41 28.53 10.73
C HIS A 294 -4.44 29.64 10.51
N ALA A 295 -5.73 29.32 10.57
CA ALA A 295 -6.85 30.23 10.42
C ALA A 295 -7.48 30.59 11.76
N VAL A 296 -7.85 31.86 11.93
CA VAL A 296 -8.63 32.40 13.04
C VAL A 296 -9.83 33.13 12.45
N ILE A 297 -11.03 32.88 13.01
CA ILE A 297 -12.26 33.58 12.64
C ILE A 297 -12.87 34.09 13.95
N GLU A 298 -12.86 35.40 14.11
CA GLU A 298 -13.45 36.12 15.25
C GLU A 298 -14.38 37.22 14.73
N GLU A 299 -15.04 37.97 15.61
CA GLU A 299 -15.97 39.05 15.22
C GLU A 299 -15.28 40.14 14.37
N HIS A 300 -13.97 40.31 14.53
CA HIS A 300 -13.17 41.27 13.78
C HIS A 300 -11.84 40.62 13.34
N VAL A 301 -11.25 41.16 12.29
CA VAL A 301 -9.94 40.72 11.79
C VAL A 301 -8.84 41.13 12.78
N ALA A 302 -7.92 40.21 13.08
CA ALA A 302 -6.85 40.46 14.03
C ALA A 302 -5.61 41.05 13.35
N TRP A 303 -5.44 42.35 13.54
CA TRP A 303 -4.36 43.15 12.98
C TRP A 303 -3.12 43.17 13.87
N SER A 304 -1.96 43.44 13.29
CA SER A 304 -0.70 43.38 14.05
C SER A 304 -0.57 44.45 15.14
N ASP A 305 -1.31 45.55 15.04
CA ASP A 305 -1.36 46.62 16.06
C ASP A 305 -2.19 46.25 17.29
N SER A 306 -3.05 45.23 17.21
CA SER A 306 -3.77 44.69 18.36
C SER A 306 -3.00 43.57 19.07
N PHE A 307 -1.86 43.13 18.52
CA PHE A 307 -1.06 42.09 19.13
C PHE A 307 -0.34 42.62 20.36
N GLU A 308 -0.62 42.00 21.51
CA GLU A 308 0.03 42.27 22.79
C GLU A 308 0.47 40.96 23.44
N SER A 309 1.52 41.01 24.28
CA SER A 309 2.00 39.85 25.01
C SER A 309 0.91 39.27 25.91
N GLY A 310 0.58 38.00 25.71
CA GLY A 310 -0.50 37.31 26.44
C GLY A 310 -1.84 37.28 25.71
N LEU A 311 -1.97 37.94 24.54
CA LEU A 311 -3.12 37.78 23.66
C LEU A 311 -3.30 36.30 23.28
N LYS A 312 -4.54 35.84 23.26
CA LYS A 312 -4.91 34.47 22.86
C LYS A 312 -5.99 34.50 21.80
N LEU A 313 -5.62 34.16 20.57
CA LEU A 313 -6.58 33.97 19.49
C LEU A 313 -6.94 32.50 19.36
N THR A 314 -8.21 32.20 19.10
CA THR A 314 -8.66 30.81 18.94
C THR A 314 -8.69 30.45 17.46
N THR A 315 -7.91 29.45 17.06
CA THR A 315 -7.92 28.95 15.69
C THR A 315 -9.25 28.29 15.35
N VAL A 316 -9.54 28.12 14.06
CA VAL A 316 -10.73 27.37 13.61
C VAL A 316 -10.72 25.94 14.14
N LYS A 317 -9.53 25.35 14.35
CA LYS A 317 -9.38 24.04 14.99
C LYS A 317 -9.76 24.03 16.49
N GLY A 318 -9.89 25.20 17.12
CA GLY A 318 -10.17 25.39 18.55
C GLY A 318 -8.91 25.55 19.42
N THR A 319 -7.72 25.54 18.81
CA THR A 319 -6.46 25.69 19.55
C THR A 319 -6.21 27.17 19.85
N LYS A 320 -5.69 27.50 21.03
CA LYS A 320 -5.30 28.87 21.36
C LYS A 320 -3.87 29.17 20.90
N LEU A 321 -3.71 30.21 20.09
CA LEU A 321 -2.43 30.79 19.71
C LEU A 321 -2.06 31.86 20.74
N GLU A 322 -0.92 31.68 21.40
CA GLU A 322 -0.41 32.65 22.37
C GLU A 322 0.63 33.55 21.70
N PHE A 323 0.49 34.86 21.93
CA PHE A 323 1.34 35.88 21.33
C PHE A 323 2.36 36.40 22.35
N GLU A 324 3.60 36.54 21.90
CA GLU A 324 4.69 37.17 22.65
C GLU A 324 5.22 38.34 21.82
N VAL A 325 5.03 39.55 22.30
CA VAL A 325 5.49 40.78 21.65
C VAL A 325 6.73 41.29 22.37
N THR A 326 7.85 41.32 21.66
CA THR A 326 9.14 41.78 22.17
C THR A 326 9.70 42.91 21.31
N PRO A 327 10.70 43.67 21.78
CA PRO A 327 11.39 44.67 20.94
C PRO A 327 12.03 44.08 19.67
N GLU A 328 12.31 42.78 19.65
CA GLU A 328 12.88 42.05 18.52
C GLU A 328 11.82 41.60 17.48
N GLY A 329 10.53 41.71 17.83
CA GLY A 329 9.40 41.32 16.98
C GLY A 329 8.33 40.51 17.73
N THR A 330 7.26 40.18 17.00
CA THR A 330 6.15 39.37 17.49
C THR A 330 6.38 37.89 17.19
N LYS A 331 6.13 37.04 18.18
CA LYS A 331 6.09 35.58 18.03
C LYS A 331 4.69 35.07 18.33
N ILE A 332 4.29 34.06 17.59
CA ILE A 332 3.05 33.32 17.76
C ILE A 332 3.48 31.89 18.12
N ARG A 333 3.36 31.52 19.39
CA ARG A 333 4.06 30.35 19.95
C ARG A 333 5.56 30.44 19.65
N ASP A 334 6.12 29.46 18.94
CA ASP A 334 7.52 29.41 18.55
C ASP A 334 7.79 30.04 17.16
N ALA A 335 6.74 30.40 16.41
CA ALA A 335 6.87 30.96 15.07
C ALA A 335 7.03 32.48 15.13
N LYS A 336 8.04 33.03 14.43
CA LYS A 336 8.24 34.47 14.30
C LYS A 336 7.32 35.02 13.22
N LEU A 337 6.69 36.17 13.49
CA LEU A 337 5.93 36.92 12.49
C LEU A 337 6.92 37.57 11.51
N THR A 338 6.98 37.06 10.28
CA THR A 338 7.93 37.52 9.25
C THR A 338 7.40 38.71 8.48
N GLN A 339 6.12 38.67 8.10
CA GLN A 339 5.43 39.78 7.45
C GLN A 339 4.02 39.94 8.04
N PRO A 340 3.76 41.01 8.79
CA PRO A 340 2.43 41.28 9.31
C PRO A 340 1.52 41.91 8.27
N ASP A 341 0.21 41.75 8.47
CA ASP A 341 -0.83 42.61 7.92
C ASP A 341 -0.76 42.77 6.38
N ILE A 342 -0.78 41.66 5.65
CA ILE A 342 -1.06 41.64 4.22
C ILE A 342 -2.58 41.77 4.06
N TYR A 343 -3.01 42.93 3.56
CA TYR A 343 -4.42 43.30 3.50
C TYR A 343 -5.17 42.52 2.43
N ALA A 344 -6.34 41.99 2.76
CA ALA A 344 -7.27 41.36 1.83
C ALA A 344 -8.66 41.97 1.93
N SER A 345 -9.50 41.78 0.92
CA SER A 345 -10.89 42.25 0.97
C SER A 345 -11.74 41.50 2.00
N ASN A 346 -11.44 40.22 2.27
CA ASN A 346 -12.20 39.37 3.19
C ASN A 346 -11.44 38.93 4.45
N GLY A 347 -10.28 39.53 4.71
CA GLY A 347 -9.48 39.20 5.88
C GLY A 347 -8.09 39.83 5.87
N VAL A 348 -7.17 39.21 6.61
CA VAL A 348 -5.76 39.58 6.66
C VAL A 348 -4.89 38.32 6.60
N LEU A 349 -3.76 38.43 5.90
CA LEU A 349 -2.72 37.42 5.86
C LEU A 349 -1.49 37.90 6.66
N HIS A 350 -0.97 37.04 7.51
CA HIS A 350 0.26 37.20 8.25
C HIS A 350 1.20 36.07 7.86
N LEU A 351 2.45 36.37 7.49
CA LEU A 351 3.45 35.34 7.21
C LEU A 351 4.22 35.00 8.48
N VAL A 352 4.46 33.71 8.71
CA VAL A 352 5.18 33.20 9.88
C VAL A 352 6.36 32.30 9.48
N SER A 353 7.38 32.25 10.32
CA SER A 353 8.62 31.51 10.04
C SER A 353 8.51 30.00 10.21
N SER A 354 7.42 29.50 10.80
CA SER A 354 7.27 28.10 11.21
C SER A 354 5.80 27.71 11.24
N LEU A 355 5.51 26.41 11.05
CA LEU A 355 4.17 25.86 11.14
C LEU A 355 3.60 25.99 12.56
N LEU A 356 2.34 26.40 12.69
CA LEU A 356 1.63 26.58 13.96
C LEU A 356 1.02 25.27 14.51
N LEU A 357 1.56 24.14 14.09
CA LEU A 357 1.07 22.81 14.41
C LEU A 357 1.55 22.37 15.81
N PRO A 358 0.66 21.90 16.70
CA PRO A 358 1.09 21.23 17.93
C PRO A 358 1.99 20.02 17.59
N PRO A 359 2.92 19.64 18.49
CA PRO A 359 3.57 18.34 18.39
C PRO A 359 2.48 17.27 18.26
N ASP A 360 2.70 16.28 17.39
CA ASP A 360 1.77 15.17 17.14
C ASP A 360 0.48 15.48 16.35
N SER A 361 0.25 16.71 15.87
CA SER A 361 -0.99 17.02 15.13
C SER A 361 -1.08 16.38 13.74
N LEU A 362 0.07 16.07 13.14
CA LEU A 362 0.19 15.29 11.91
C LEU A 362 1.06 14.08 12.21
N LYS A 363 0.44 13.00 12.68
CA LYS A 363 1.09 11.68 12.67
C LYS A 363 0.76 11.01 11.36
N LEU A 364 1.77 10.87 10.51
CA LEU A 364 1.62 10.04 9.33
C LEU A 364 1.62 8.58 9.76
N THR A 365 0.52 7.90 9.47
CA THR A 365 0.38 6.46 9.67
C THR A 365 1.11 5.71 8.56
N PRO A 366 1.45 4.42 8.76
CA PRO A 366 1.94 3.57 7.68
C PRO A 366 1.06 3.62 6.42
N GLU A 367 -0.26 3.72 6.58
CA GLU A 367 -1.21 3.93 5.46
C GLU A 367 -0.84 5.18 4.63
N LYS A 368 -0.66 6.33 5.27
CA LYS A 368 -0.32 7.58 4.55
C LYS A 368 1.03 7.50 3.84
N TYR A 369 1.99 6.80 4.42
CA TYR A 369 3.27 6.52 3.76
C TYR A 369 3.09 5.62 2.52
N LEU A 370 2.27 4.57 2.61
CA LEU A 370 1.97 3.71 1.47
C LEU A 370 1.29 4.51 0.33
N LEU A 371 0.35 5.40 0.67
CA LEU A 371 -0.29 6.28 -0.32
C LEU A 371 0.72 7.21 -1.00
N ALA A 372 1.64 7.81 -0.23
CA ALA A 372 2.68 8.68 -0.77
C ALA A 372 3.71 7.95 -1.66
N LEU A 373 3.92 6.66 -1.40
CA LEU A 373 4.93 5.83 -2.05
C LEU A 373 4.35 4.99 -3.21
N ASN A 374 3.24 5.44 -3.80
CA ASN A 374 2.60 4.79 -4.96
C ASN A 374 2.13 3.35 -4.67
N CYS A 375 1.58 3.09 -3.48
CA CYS A 375 0.90 1.85 -3.10
C CYS A 375 -0.61 2.06 -2.89
N THR A 376 -1.24 2.93 -3.71
CA THR A 376 -2.65 3.32 -3.54
C THR A 376 -3.62 2.17 -3.76
N LYS A 377 -3.33 1.30 -4.73
CA LYS A 377 -4.13 0.09 -5.01
C LYS A 377 -4.01 -0.91 -3.88
N PHE A 378 -2.80 -1.11 -3.34
CA PHE A 378 -2.58 -2.00 -2.19
C PHE A 378 -3.40 -1.54 -0.97
N VAL A 379 -3.39 -0.24 -0.66
CA VAL A 379 -4.22 0.34 0.42
C VAL A 379 -5.71 0.15 0.14
N SER A 380 -6.16 0.41 -1.09
CA SER A 380 -7.55 0.18 -1.50
C SER A 380 -8.00 -1.28 -1.31
N LEU A 381 -7.14 -2.24 -1.67
CA LEU A 381 -7.40 -3.66 -1.45
C LEU A 381 -7.50 -4.01 0.04
N LEU A 382 -6.65 -3.43 0.89
CA LEU A 382 -6.75 -3.59 2.35
C LEU A 382 -8.07 -3.07 2.91
N HIS A 383 -8.54 -1.92 2.41
CA HIS A 383 -9.83 -1.35 2.82
C HIS A 383 -10.98 -2.25 2.36
N SER A 384 -10.91 -2.78 1.12
CA SER A 384 -11.93 -3.69 0.60
C SER A 384 -12.05 -5.01 1.38
N ALA A 385 -10.97 -5.41 2.06
CA ALA A 385 -10.88 -6.65 2.84
C ALA A 385 -11.00 -6.45 4.36
N GLU A 386 -11.32 -5.23 4.81
CA GLU A 386 -11.44 -4.86 6.24
C GLU A 386 -10.14 -5.12 7.06
N LEU A 387 -8.98 -4.86 6.44
CA LEU A 387 -7.65 -5.08 7.01
C LEU A 387 -6.92 -3.78 7.41
N GLU A 388 -7.64 -2.67 7.54
CA GLU A 388 -7.07 -1.34 7.86
C GLU A 388 -6.37 -1.35 9.23
N HIS A 389 -6.81 -2.20 10.15
CA HIS A 389 -6.19 -2.36 11.47
C HIS A 389 -4.72 -2.80 11.38
N LEU A 390 -4.28 -3.48 10.31
CA LEU A 390 -2.89 -3.90 10.14
C LEU A 390 -1.93 -2.75 9.81
N ILE A 391 -2.45 -1.65 9.24
CA ILE A 391 -1.68 -0.47 8.83
C ILE A 391 -1.89 0.73 9.74
N ASN A 392 -3.02 0.80 10.45
CA ASN A 392 -3.36 1.92 11.34
C ASN A 392 -3.12 1.64 12.83
N ASP A 393 -2.98 0.37 13.24
CA ASP A 393 -2.70 0.08 14.65
C ASP A 393 -1.28 0.52 15.03
N THR A 394 -1.20 1.42 16.00
CA THR A 394 0.05 1.95 16.55
C THR A 394 0.67 1.06 17.63
N HIS A 395 -0.09 0.08 18.15
CA HIS A 395 0.38 -0.85 19.18
C HIS A 395 1.06 -2.09 18.60
N SER A 396 0.51 -2.61 17.52
CA SER A 396 1.01 -3.81 16.84
C SER A 396 2.18 -3.46 15.92
N ARG A 397 3.33 -4.11 16.13
CA ARG A 397 4.50 -3.92 15.27
C ARG A 397 4.39 -4.86 14.08
N TYR A 398 4.33 -4.30 12.88
CA TYR A 398 4.34 -5.08 11.64
C TYR A 398 5.53 -4.68 10.76
N THR A 399 6.03 -5.66 10.03
CA THR A 399 6.84 -5.45 8.84
C THR A 399 5.92 -5.70 7.64
N ILE A 400 5.68 -4.66 6.84
CA ILE A 400 4.76 -4.65 5.71
C ILE A 400 5.55 -4.94 4.44
N LEU A 401 5.12 -5.92 3.67
CA LEU A 401 5.66 -6.22 2.36
C LEU A 401 4.69 -5.63 1.33
N ALA A 402 4.97 -4.43 0.82
CA ALA A 402 4.04 -3.69 -0.01
C ALA A 402 4.43 -3.76 -1.50
N PRO A 403 3.60 -4.33 -2.38
CA PRO A 403 3.78 -4.13 -3.82
C PRO A 403 3.37 -2.70 -4.20
N SER A 404 4.13 -2.04 -5.06
CA SER A 404 3.72 -0.74 -5.63
C SER A 404 2.59 -0.93 -6.64
N ASP A 405 1.93 0.16 -7.00
CA ASP A 405 0.86 0.16 -8.01
C ASP A 405 1.36 -0.27 -9.38
N ASP A 406 2.61 0.07 -9.72
CA ASP A 406 3.29 -0.41 -10.93
C ASP A 406 3.45 -1.94 -10.90
N VAL A 407 3.86 -2.49 -9.76
CA VAL A 407 3.98 -3.94 -9.57
C VAL A 407 2.61 -4.59 -9.69
N LEU A 408 1.58 -4.10 -8.97
CA LEU A 408 0.23 -4.66 -9.01
C LEU A 408 -0.37 -4.63 -10.41
N SER A 409 -0.15 -3.55 -11.18
CA SER A 409 -0.68 -3.43 -12.55
C SER A 409 -0.20 -4.52 -13.52
N ILE A 410 0.95 -5.15 -13.24
CA ILE A 410 1.49 -6.26 -14.04
C ILE A 410 0.74 -7.58 -13.74
N PHE A 411 0.15 -7.72 -12.55
CA PHE A 411 -0.48 -8.95 -12.06
C PHE A 411 -2.02 -8.85 -11.98
N GLU A 412 -2.63 -7.78 -12.47
CA GLU A 412 -4.09 -7.50 -12.43
C GLU A 412 -4.94 -8.34 -13.43
N ASP A 413 -4.36 -9.31 -14.12
CA ASP A 413 -5.04 -10.24 -15.03
C ASP A 413 -5.73 -11.39 -14.24
N PRO A 414 -6.59 -12.27 -14.82
CA PRO A 414 -7.72 -12.99 -14.15
C PRO A 414 -7.40 -13.93 -12.97
N GLU A 415 -6.16 -13.98 -12.50
CA GLU A 415 -5.71 -14.73 -11.32
C GLU A 415 -5.82 -13.92 -10.00
N PHE A 416 -6.04 -12.60 -10.04
CA PHE A 416 -6.15 -11.81 -8.80
C PHE A 416 -7.54 -11.99 -8.14
N PRO A 417 -7.62 -12.31 -6.83
CA PRO A 417 -8.91 -12.53 -6.16
C PRO A 417 -9.82 -11.30 -6.17
N GLU A 418 -11.13 -11.52 -6.21
CA GLU A 418 -12.12 -10.43 -6.20
C GLU A 418 -12.01 -9.57 -4.91
N PRO A 419 -12.18 -8.23 -5.00
CA PRO A 419 -12.22 -7.35 -3.84
C PRO A 419 -13.23 -7.80 -2.77
N GLY A 420 -12.79 -7.87 -1.51
CA GLY A 420 -13.61 -8.35 -0.38
C GLY A 420 -13.76 -9.87 -0.27
N SER A 421 -13.15 -10.66 -1.16
CA SER A 421 -13.15 -12.12 -1.03
C SER A 421 -12.25 -12.60 0.13
N GLU A 422 -12.58 -13.75 0.71
CA GLU A 422 -11.74 -14.41 1.72
C GLU A 422 -10.36 -14.79 1.16
N GLU A 423 -10.27 -15.08 -0.13
CA GLU A 423 -9.00 -15.36 -0.82
C GLU A 423 -8.11 -14.11 -0.87
N LEU A 424 -8.70 -12.95 -1.19
CA LEU A 424 -7.98 -11.67 -1.14
C LEU A 424 -7.51 -11.37 0.28
N LYS A 425 -8.37 -11.56 1.28
CA LYS A 425 -8.03 -11.32 2.69
C LYS A 425 -6.82 -12.15 3.11
N LYS A 426 -6.78 -13.43 2.72
CA LYS A 426 -5.65 -14.31 2.99
C LYS A 426 -4.37 -13.86 2.30
N LEU A 427 -4.48 -13.50 1.02
CA LEU A 427 -3.37 -12.97 0.23
C LEU A 427 -2.78 -11.72 0.89
N LEU A 428 -3.63 -10.77 1.28
CA LEU A 428 -3.19 -9.53 1.92
C LEU A 428 -2.56 -9.78 3.30
N GLN A 429 -3.16 -10.63 4.15
CA GLN A 429 -2.58 -10.97 5.46
C GLN A 429 -1.17 -11.60 5.34
N TYR A 430 -0.90 -12.33 4.26
CA TYR A 430 0.41 -12.93 4.00
C TYR A 430 1.52 -11.90 3.72
N HIS A 431 1.15 -10.65 3.41
CA HIS A 431 2.09 -9.54 3.23
C HIS A 431 2.49 -8.86 4.55
N PHE A 432 1.93 -9.27 5.69
CA PHE A 432 2.24 -8.70 6.99
C PHE A 432 2.99 -9.70 7.85
N ILE A 433 4.13 -9.28 8.38
CA ILE A 433 4.94 -10.09 9.29
C ILE A 433 4.92 -9.41 10.67
N PRO A 434 4.40 -10.06 11.72
CA PRO A 434 4.49 -9.55 13.07
C PRO A 434 5.94 -9.31 13.49
N GLY A 435 6.20 -8.16 14.09
CA GLY A 435 7.51 -7.74 14.59
C GLY A 435 8.25 -6.77 13.67
N HIS A 436 9.40 -6.31 14.16
CA HIS A 436 10.27 -5.35 13.48
C HIS A 436 11.50 -6.06 12.90
N TRP A 437 11.43 -6.41 11.61
CA TRP A 437 12.40 -7.24 10.90
C TRP A 437 13.37 -6.41 10.04
N THR A 438 14.30 -5.72 10.69
CA THR A 438 15.35 -4.96 9.99
C THR A 438 16.23 -5.87 9.12
N PRO A 439 16.87 -5.36 8.04
CA PRO A 439 17.75 -6.14 7.16
C PRO A 439 18.85 -6.94 7.85
N ASN A 440 19.31 -6.48 9.02
CA ASN A 440 20.37 -7.13 9.80
C ASN A 440 19.90 -8.35 10.61
N LYS A 441 18.59 -8.48 10.87
CA LYS A 441 17.99 -9.62 11.58
C LYS A 441 17.68 -10.79 10.66
N LEU A 442 17.54 -10.51 9.35
CA LEU A 442 17.18 -11.49 8.34
C LEU A 442 18.37 -12.38 7.98
N LYS A 443 18.12 -13.67 7.81
CA LYS A 443 19.12 -14.68 7.44
C LYS A 443 18.54 -15.62 6.39
N THR A 444 19.37 -16.09 5.48
CA THR A 444 18.95 -17.05 4.47
C THR A 444 18.46 -18.34 5.12
N GLY A 445 17.28 -18.80 4.69
CA GLY A 445 16.64 -20.01 5.21
C GLY A 445 15.82 -19.77 6.49
N SER A 446 15.68 -18.53 6.97
CA SER A 446 14.74 -18.25 8.06
C SER A 446 13.30 -18.31 7.56
N LEU A 447 12.43 -18.94 8.35
CA LEU A 447 10.98 -18.92 8.18
C LEU A 447 10.40 -17.89 9.14
N LEU A 448 9.66 -16.91 8.63
CA LEU A 448 9.01 -15.87 9.42
C LEU A 448 7.51 -16.13 9.46
N GLU A 449 6.92 -16.06 10.65
CA GLU A 449 5.46 -16.14 10.80
C GLU A 449 4.81 -14.89 10.20
N THR A 450 3.73 -15.08 9.45
CA THR A 450 2.93 -13.99 8.87
C THR A 450 1.65 -13.77 9.68
N ALA A 451 0.92 -12.69 9.38
CA ALA A 451 -0.39 -12.42 9.97
C ALA A 451 -1.49 -13.34 9.44
N LEU A 452 -1.23 -14.06 8.34
CA LEU A 452 -2.14 -15.06 7.79
C LEU A 452 -2.23 -16.26 8.73
N LYS A 453 -3.43 -16.55 9.22
CA LYS A 453 -3.74 -17.80 9.94
C LYS A 453 -4.46 -18.76 9.02
N GLU A 454 -4.00 -20.01 8.99
CA GLU A 454 -4.59 -21.04 8.13
C GLU A 454 -5.23 -22.15 8.98
N PRO A 455 -6.51 -22.48 8.73
CA PRO A 455 -7.15 -23.64 9.35
C PRO A 455 -6.42 -24.96 9.04
N GLY A 456 -5.75 -25.01 7.87
CA GLY A 456 -4.89 -26.14 7.49
C GLY A 456 -3.67 -26.32 8.39
N LEU A 457 -3.31 -25.32 9.19
CA LEU A 457 -2.23 -25.36 10.18
C LEU A 457 -2.78 -25.33 11.61
N ASN A 458 -4.01 -25.81 11.85
CA ASN A 458 -4.68 -25.70 13.16
C ASN A 458 -4.81 -24.25 13.67
N ASP A 459 -5.10 -23.30 12.77
CA ASP A 459 -5.18 -21.86 13.03
C ASP A 459 -3.86 -21.20 13.48
N ASP A 460 -2.73 -21.88 13.26
CA ASP A 460 -1.40 -21.28 13.39
C ASP A 460 -1.06 -20.36 12.20
N SER A 461 -0.06 -19.50 12.42
CA SER A 461 0.42 -18.56 11.42
C SER A 461 1.12 -19.29 10.27
N GLN A 462 0.75 -18.94 9.05
CA GLN A 462 1.48 -19.36 7.86
C GLN A 462 2.87 -18.71 7.87
N VAL A 463 3.88 -19.46 7.44
CA VAL A 463 5.27 -18.99 7.42
C VAL A 463 5.69 -18.53 6.03
N LEU A 464 6.67 -17.65 5.99
CA LEU A 464 7.25 -17.06 4.78
C LEU A 464 8.76 -17.27 4.79
N SER A 465 9.30 -17.79 3.69
CA SER A 465 10.74 -18.01 3.54
C SER A 465 11.47 -16.71 3.23
N VAL A 466 12.69 -16.57 3.77
CA VAL A 466 13.58 -15.44 3.51
C VAL A 466 14.88 -15.92 2.91
N GLU A 467 15.31 -15.26 1.83
CA GLU A 467 16.62 -15.45 1.23
C GLU A 467 17.39 -14.13 1.26
N VAL A 468 18.64 -14.20 1.71
CA VAL A 468 19.55 -13.05 1.73
C VAL A 468 20.79 -13.41 0.93
N GLN A 469 21.00 -12.70 -0.17
CA GLN A 469 22.21 -12.83 -0.97
C GLN A 469 23.13 -11.65 -0.68
N SER A 470 24.39 -11.93 -0.34
CA SER A 470 25.43 -10.92 -0.17
C SER A 470 26.40 -10.99 -1.34
N GLU A 471 26.48 -9.94 -2.15
CA GLU A 471 27.55 -9.81 -3.14
C GLU A 471 28.87 -9.45 -2.43
N ASP A 472 29.84 -10.37 -2.41
CA ASP A 472 31.12 -10.16 -1.73
C ASP A 472 32.21 -9.62 -2.67
N LYS A 473 32.76 -8.42 -2.36
CA LYS A 473 34.21 -8.10 -2.22
C LYS A 473 34.63 -6.61 -2.27
N LYS A 474 33.74 -5.61 -2.23
CA LYS A 474 34.18 -4.19 -2.09
C LYS A 474 33.25 -3.37 -1.21
N LYS A 475 33.72 -3.05 0.02
CA LYS A 475 33.41 -1.95 0.98
C LYS A 475 32.03 -1.24 1.03
N SER A 476 31.00 -1.68 0.31
CA SER A 476 29.60 -1.29 0.46
C SER A 476 28.75 -2.41 -0.15
N ALA A 477 28.61 -3.52 0.58
CA ALA A 477 27.87 -4.68 0.10
C ALA A 477 26.36 -4.36 0.10
N SER A 478 25.76 -4.27 -1.09
CA SER A 478 24.31 -4.29 -1.22
C SER A 478 23.84 -5.72 -0.92
N LYS A 479 23.00 -5.88 0.11
CA LYS A 479 22.37 -7.16 0.43
C LYS A 479 21.06 -7.24 -0.34
N THR A 480 20.93 -8.21 -1.25
CA THR A 480 19.65 -8.47 -1.91
C THR A 480 18.83 -9.42 -1.04
N ILE A 481 17.61 -8.99 -0.69
CA ILE A 481 16.70 -9.71 0.19
C ILE A 481 15.51 -10.15 -0.67
N SER A 482 15.03 -11.38 -0.49
CA SER A 482 13.78 -11.85 -1.05
C SER A 482 12.90 -12.51 0.02
N PHE A 483 11.60 -12.32 -0.11
CA PHE A 483 10.56 -12.89 0.74
C PHE A 483 9.67 -13.79 -0.13
N GLY A 484 9.59 -15.09 0.15
CA GLY A 484 8.80 -16.03 -0.67
C GLY A 484 9.21 -16.03 -2.15
N GLY A 485 10.46 -15.68 -2.45
CA GLY A 485 10.97 -15.48 -3.81
C GLY A 485 10.53 -14.18 -4.49
N ALA A 486 9.90 -13.24 -3.80
CA ALA A 486 9.72 -11.86 -4.26
C ALA A 486 10.90 -11.00 -3.78
N GLY A 487 11.63 -10.37 -4.71
CA GLY A 487 12.79 -9.55 -4.36
C GLY A 487 12.37 -8.22 -3.76
N VAL A 488 13.16 -7.70 -2.82
CA VAL A 488 12.98 -6.35 -2.27
C VAL A 488 13.50 -5.30 -3.27
N ILE A 489 12.71 -4.25 -3.51
CA ILE A 489 13.06 -3.11 -4.35
C ILE A 489 13.45 -1.92 -3.46
N GLY A 490 14.70 -1.46 -3.59
CA GLY A 490 15.19 -0.31 -2.84
C GLY A 490 15.42 -0.58 -1.35
N ASP A 491 15.61 0.49 -0.58
CA ASP A 491 15.80 0.42 0.87
C ASP A 491 14.44 0.42 1.59
N PRO A 492 14.31 -0.30 2.72
CA PRO A 492 13.08 -0.29 3.49
C PRO A 492 12.83 1.08 4.14
N VAL A 493 11.56 1.47 4.21
CA VAL A 493 11.13 2.73 4.83
C VAL A 493 10.63 2.44 6.24
N GLU A 494 11.22 3.13 7.22
CA GLU A 494 10.83 3.01 8.63
C GLU A 494 9.84 4.14 8.99
N VAL A 495 8.68 3.75 9.54
CA VAL A 495 7.63 4.67 9.97
C VAL A 495 7.25 4.31 11.39
N ASN A 496 7.66 5.15 12.35
CA ASN A 496 7.51 4.89 13.79
C ASN A 496 8.15 3.56 14.22
N ASN A 497 7.37 2.48 14.28
CA ASN A 497 7.80 1.14 14.67
C ASN A 497 7.42 0.07 13.61
N THR A 498 6.99 0.52 12.45
CA THR A 498 6.60 -0.29 11.30
C THR A 498 7.65 -0.16 10.21
N LEU A 499 8.02 -1.27 9.59
CA LEU A 499 9.00 -1.31 8.51
C LEU A 499 8.32 -1.71 7.22
N ILE A 500 8.48 -0.92 6.16
CA ILE A 500 7.86 -1.16 4.86
C ILE A 500 8.94 -1.59 3.88
N TYR A 501 8.79 -2.79 3.31
CA TYR A 501 9.59 -3.30 2.20
C TYR A 501 8.78 -3.25 0.92
N PHE A 502 9.35 -2.72 -0.14
CA PHE A 502 8.74 -2.82 -1.47
C PHE A 502 9.11 -4.15 -2.10
N VAL A 503 8.12 -4.90 -2.58
CA VAL A 503 8.34 -6.22 -3.18
C VAL A 503 8.15 -6.20 -4.69
N SER A 504 8.95 -7.01 -5.40
CA SER A 504 8.96 -7.07 -6.87
C SER A 504 7.77 -7.76 -7.50
N ARG A 505 6.94 -8.43 -6.68
CA ARG A 505 5.69 -9.09 -7.06
C ARG A 505 4.82 -9.27 -5.81
N PRO A 506 3.50 -9.33 -5.96
CA PRO A 506 2.62 -9.72 -4.85
C PRO A 506 2.99 -11.11 -4.35
N LEU A 507 2.98 -11.28 -3.03
CA LEU A 507 3.16 -12.56 -2.39
C LEU A 507 1.89 -13.38 -2.53
N THR A 508 2.04 -14.62 -2.97
CA THR A 508 0.95 -15.59 -3.01
C THR A 508 1.09 -16.58 -1.84
N PRO A 509 0.04 -16.79 -1.04
CA PRO A 509 0.05 -17.82 -0.03
C PRO A 509 0.37 -19.20 -0.62
N PRO A 510 1.04 -20.09 0.13
CA PRO A 510 1.35 -21.43 -0.36
C PRO A 510 0.08 -22.21 -0.78
N PRO A 511 0.09 -22.89 -1.93
CA PRO A 511 -1.08 -23.63 -2.42
C PRO A 511 -1.26 -24.96 -1.68
N ASP A 512 -2.23 -25.78 -2.10
CA ASP A 512 -2.37 -27.12 -1.56
C ASP A 512 -1.16 -28.01 -1.89
N VAL A 513 -1.01 -29.10 -1.14
CA VAL A 513 0.13 -30.02 -1.25
C VAL A 513 0.37 -30.51 -2.68
N PHE A 514 -0.68 -30.81 -3.43
CA PHE A 514 -0.51 -31.37 -4.77
C PHE A 514 -0.09 -30.28 -5.75
N GLN A 515 -0.74 -29.12 -5.70
CA GLN A 515 -0.38 -27.96 -6.51
C GLN A 515 1.04 -27.47 -6.23
N ALA A 516 1.49 -27.51 -4.96
CA ALA A 516 2.86 -27.18 -4.58
C ALA A 516 3.88 -28.17 -5.16
N ALA A 517 3.52 -29.45 -5.28
CA ALA A 517 4.39 -30.49 -5.83
C ALA A 517 4.42 -30.52 -7.38
N LEU A 518 3.37 -30.04 -8.06
CA LEU A 518 3.22 -30.10 -9.53
C LEU A 518 4.42 -29.55 -10.34
N PRO A 519 5.09 -28.44 -9.95
CA PRO A 519 6.23 -27.93 -10.69
C PRO A 519 7.44 -28.89 -10.71
N PHE A 520 7.49 -29.83 -9.77
CA PHE A 520 8.60 -30.77 -9.63
C PHE A 520 8.30 -32.08 -10.37
N LEU A 521 8.78 -32.16 -11.62
CA LEU A 521 8.57 -33.32 -12.49
C LEU A 521 9.02 -34.64 -11.87
N ASP A 522 10.03 -34.61 -11.01
CA ASP A 522 10.57 -35.77 -10.30
C ASP A 522 9.64 -36.33 -9.22
N LEU A 523 8.54 -35.64 -8.88
CA LEU A 523 7.56 -36.10 -7.90
C LEU A 523 6.28 -36.68 -8.55
N SER A 524 6.19 -36.65 -9.88
CA SER A 524 4.97 -36.98 -10.64
C SER A 524 4.46 -38.41 -10.45
N SER A 525 5.35 -39.39 -10.27
CA SER A 525 4.95 -40.80 -10.06
C SER A 525 4.20 -40.99 -8.74
N PHE A 526 4.64 -40.31 -7.68
CA PHE A 526 3.96 -40.35 -6.40
C PHE A 526 2.60 -39.64 -6.47
N LEU A 527 2.54 -38.47 -7.11
CA LEU A 527 1.27 -37.76 -7.32
C LEU A 527 0.28 -38.62 -8.10
N ALA A 528 0.71 -39.27 -9.18
CA ALA A 528 -0.13 -40.19 -9.94
C ALA A 528 -0.64 -41.36 -9.08
N ALA A 529 0.21 -41.90 -8.19
CA ALA A 529 -0.20 -42.94 -7.25
C ALA A 529 -1.26 -42.42 -6.28
N VAL A 530 -1.10 -41.22 -5.71
CA VAL A 530 -2.10 -40.61 -4.82
C VAL A 530 -3.43 -40.39 -5.53
N PHE A 531 -3.42 -39.81 -6.73
CA PHE A 531 -4.63 -39.59 -7.53
C PHE A 531 -5.31 -40.88 -8.01
N SER A 532 -4.62 -42.02 -7.98
CA SER A 532 -5.23 -43.33 -8.27
C SER A 532 -6.05 -43.91 -7.10
N THR A 533 -5.92 -43.31 -5.91
CA THR A 533 -6.63 -43.70 -4.68
C THR A 533 -7.77 -42.75 -4.34
N ALA A 534 -8.62 -43.13 -3.38
CA ALA A 534 -9.69 -42.27 -2.88
C ALA A 534 -9.20 -41.24 -1.82
N LYS A 535 -7.90 -41.22 -1.49
CA LYS A 535 -7.35 -40.41 -0.39
C LYS A 535 -6.90 -39.02 -0.78
N ALA A 536 -6.77 -38.72 -2.08
CA ALA A 536 -6.27 -37.43 -2.56
C ALA A 536 -7.03 -36.23 -1.94
N GLU A 537 -8.37 -36.26 -1.97
CA GLU A 537 -9.16 -35.15 -1.44
C GLU A 537 -9.08 -35.03 0.09
N ALA A 538 -9.03 -36.14 0.81
CA ALA A 538 -8.84 -36.14 2.26
C ALA A 538 -7.48 -35.55 2.65
N LEU A 539 -6.43 -35.94 1.93
CA LEU A 539 -5.06 -35.48 2.16
C LEU A 539 -4.85 -34.00 1.79
N ARG A 540 -5.64 -33.47 0.85
CA ARG A 540 -5.58 -32.07 0.43
C ARG A 540 -5.94 -31.11 1.58
N VAL A 541 -6.89 -31.50 2.42
CA VAL A 541 -7.45 -30.66 3.50
C VAL A 541 -7.02 -31.10 4.89
N GLN A 542 -6.29 -32.21 5.00
CA GLN A 542 -5.81 -32.74 6.27
C GLN A 542 -4.91 -31.69 6.95
N PRO A 543 -5.22 -31.25 8.17
CA PRO A 543 -4.44 -30.21 8.81
C PRO A 543 -3.11 -30.72 9.38
N SER A 544 -2.14 -29.83 9.45
CA SER A 544 -0.85 -30.02 10.12
C SER A 544 -0.04 -31.23 9.64
N THR A 545 0.13 -31.37 8.34
CA THR A 545 0.79 -32.53 7.74
C THR A 545 2.18 -32.22 7.19
N THR A 546 3.10 -33.18 7.33
CA THR A 546 4.37 -33.18 6.58
C THR A 546 4.38 -34.29 5.55
N PHE A 547 4.50 -33.97 4.28
CA PHE A 547 4.56 -34.95 3.19
C PHE A 547 6.01 -35.31 2.87
N LEU A 548 6.34 -36.59 2.93
CA LEU A 548 7.63 -37.14 2.51
C LEU A 548 7.47 -37.74 1.11
N ILE A 549 7.71 -36.95 0.07
CA ILE A 549 7.41 -37.36 -1.30
C ILE A 549 8.63 -38.00 -1.96
N PRO A 550 8.57 -39.29 -2.37
CA PRO A 550 9.65 -39.97 -3.04
C PRO A 550 9.82 -39.53 -4.50
N HIS A 551 11.07 -39.47 -4.97
CA HIS A 551 11.38 -39.21 -6.39
C HIS A 551 10.88 -40.32 -7.32
N ASN A 552 10.69 -40.01 -8.61
CA ASN A 552 10.27 -40.97 -9.64
C ASN A 552 11.17 -42.22 -9.71
N ASP A 553 12.47 -42.03 -9.49
CA ASP A 553 13.42 -43.15 -9.52
C ASP A 553 13.26 -44.10 -8.33
N ALA A 554 12.62 -43.66 -7.23
CA ALA A 554 12.26 -44.51 -6.11
C ALA A 554 11.32 -45.65 -6.56
N PHE A 555 10.33 -45.36 -7.41
CA PHE A 555 9.42 -46.37 -7.97
C PHE A 555 10.12 -47.38 -8.88
N LYS A 556 11.22 -46.97 -9.54
CA LYS A 556 12.05 -47.88 -10.33
C LYS A 556 12.90 -48.75 -9.42
N ARG A 557 13.50 -48.18 -8.37
CA ARG A 557 14.33 -48.89 -7.39
C ARG A 557 13.54 -49.89 -6.56
N LEU A 558 12.29 -49.57 -6.21
CA LEU A 558 11.37 -50.48 -5.51
C LEU A 558 11.09 -51.77 -6.30
N GLY A 559 11.30 -51.74 -7.62
CA GLY A 559 11.16 -52.88 -8.51
C GLY A 559 9.83 -52.88 -9.25
N LEU A 560 9.88 -53.20 -10.55
CA LEU A 560 8.76 -53.12 -11.49
C LEU A 560 7.49 -53.84 -11.02
N LEU A 561 7.62 -54.90 -10.25
CA LEU A 561 6.50 -55.69 -9.77
C LEU A 561 5.89 -55.22 -8.46
N VAL A 562 6.70 -54.72 -7.54
CA VAL A 562 6.17 -54.12 -6.33
C VAL A 562 5.36 -52.88 -6.74
N SER A 563 5.91 -52.08 -7.65
CA SER A 563 5.20 -50.95 -8.26
C SER A 563 3.96 -51.41 -9.04
N ALA A 564 4.02 -52.51 -9.81
CA ALA A 564 2.85 -53.02 -10.51
C ALA A 564 1.76 -53.58 -9.57
N HIS A 565 2.15 -54.18 -8.44
CA HIS A 565 1.23 -54.64 -7.40
C HIS A 565 0.53 -53.46 -6.75
N LEU A 566 1.28 -52.48 -6.27
CA LEU A 566 0.75 -51.29 -5.60
C LEU A 566 -0.17 -50.48 -6.54
N LEU A 567 0.17 -50.37 -7.82
CA LEU A 567 -0.65 -49.69 -8.82
C LEU A 567 -1.80 -50.58 -9.38
N SER A 568 -1.93 -51.82 -8.90
CA SER A 568 -3.00 -52.71 -9.35
C SER A 568 -4.34 -52.36 -8.68
N ALA A 569 -5.43 -52.47 -9.44
CA ALA A 569 -6.77 -52.21 -8.91
C ALA A 569 -7.14 -53.14 -7.73
N SER A 570 -6.51 -54.31 -7.60
CA SER A 570 -6.75 -55.27 -6.51
C SER A 570 -5.99 -54.98 -5.22
N SER A 571 -5.15 -53.94 -5.18
CA SER A 571 -4.24 -53.66 -4.07
C SER A 571 -4.23 -52.19 -3.69
N LYS A 572 -5.38 -51.53 -3.91
CA LYS A 572 -5.59 -50.13 -3.54
C LYS A 572 -5.38 -49.90 -2.05
N ASP A 573 -5.85 -50.81 -1.19
CA ASP A 573 -5.67 -50.68 0.26
C ASP A 573 -4.18 -50.70 0.66
N ASP A 574 -3.39 -51.57 0.02
CA ASP A 574 -1.93 -51.61 0.23
C ASP A 574 -1.29 -50.27 -0.19
N LEU A 575 -1.68 -49.72 -1.34
CA LEU A 575 -1.17 -48.42 -1.82
C LEU A 575 -1.61 -47.25 -0.93
N GLU A 576 -2.86 -47.25 -0.45
CA GLU A 576 -3.36 -46.23 0.48
C GLU A 576 -2.55 -46.22 1.77
N ASN A 577 -2.26 -47.39 2.35
CA ASN A 577 -1.41 -47.48 3.55
C ASN A 577 0.01 -46.98 3.29
N VAL A 578 0.60 -47.33 2.12
CA VAL A 578 1.91 -46.78 1.73
C VAL A 578 1.85 -45.25 1.64
N ILE A 579 0.84 -44.67 0.99
CA ILE A 579 0.70 -43.21 0.87
C ILE A 579 0.57 -42.57 2.24
N MET A 580 -0.31 -43.10 3.10
CA MET A 580 -0.54 -42.56 4.45
C MET A 580 0.70 -42.66 5.34
N HIS A 581 1.56 -43.65 5.11
CA HIS A 581 2.86 -43.78 5.80
C HIS A 581 3.87 -42.69 5.41
N HIS A 582 3.72 -42.10 4.22
CA HIS A 582 4.57 -40.98 3.78
C HIS A 582 4.04 -39.61 4.25
N VAL A 583 2.98 -39.58 5.06
CA VAL A 583 2.42 -38.34 5.59
C VAL A 583 2.52 -38.37 7.11
N LEU A 584 3.29 -37.44 7.67
CA LEU A 584 3.36 -37.24 9.12
C LEU A 584 2.16 -36.42 9.60
N ASP A 585 1.72 -36.68 10.82
CA ASP A 585 0.58 -36.01 11.47
C ASP A 585 0.93 -34.67 12.15
N THR A 586 2.16 -34.21 11.97
CA THR A 586 2.66 -32.92 12.49
C THR A 586 3.44 -32.17 11.41
N VAL A 587 3.47 -30.83 11.49
CA VAL A 587 4.28 -29.98 10.61
C VAL A 587 5.72 -29.95 11.13
N GLN A 588 6.67 -30.40 10.30
CA GLN A 588 8.09 -30.49 10.63
C GLN A 588 8.90 -29.75 9.56
N TYR A 589 9.24 -28.50 9.83
CA TYR A 589 10.14 -27.71 8.97
C TYR A 589 11.60 -28.22 9.05
N ALA A 590 12.49 -27.70 8.22
CA ALA A 590 13.88 -28.15 8.16
C ALA A 590 14.70 -27.82 9.43
N ALA A 591 14.33 -26.74 10.14
CA ALA A 591 15.07 -26.19 11.28
C ALA A 591 15.24 -27.15 12.49
N PRO A 592 14.20 -27.91 12.91
CA PRO A 592 14.32 -28.96 13.94
C PRO A 592 15.41 -30.01 13.67
N PHE A 593 15.68 -30.34 12.40
CA PHE A 593 16.66 -31.36 12.05
C PHE A 593 18.09 -30.81 12.18
N GLN A 594 18.60 -30.69 13.40
CA GLN A 594 19.99 -30.28 13.65
C GLN A 594 20.95 -31.44 13.35
N ASN A 595 22.19 -31.14 12.96
CA ASN A 595 23.19 -32.19 12.72
C ASN A 595 23.45 -32.98 14.01
N GLY A 596 23.33 -34.32 13.94
CA GLY A 596 23.45 -35.22 15.07
C GLY A 596 22.13 -35.50 15.82
N SER A 597 20.99 -34.99 15.33
CA SER A 597 19.68 -35.25 15.93
C SER A 597 19.06 -36.55 15.44
N GLN A 598 18.35 -37.25 16.33
CA GLN A 598 17.47 -38.35 16.00
C GLN A 598 16.06 -38.02 16.50
N HIS A 599 15.08 -38.11 15.61
CA HIS A 599 13.68 -37.85 15.92
C HIS A 599 12.79 -38.97 15.40
N SER A 600 11.66 -39.22 16.06
CA SER A 600 10.64 -40.19 15.65
C SER A 600 9.31 -39.45 15.56
N PHE A 601 8.62 -39.62 14.44
CA PHE A 601 7.35 -38.96 14.15
C PHE A 601 6.29 -40.00 13.80
N SER A 602 5.05 -39.75 14.20
CA SER A 602 3.93 -40.61 13.84
C SER A 602 3.40 -40.25 12.46
N THR A 603 2.98 -41.27 11.71
CA THR A 603 2.38 -41.12 10.38
C THR A 603 0.86 -41.20 10.48
N LEU A 604 0.16 -40.74 9.44
CA LEU A 604 -1.29 -40.89 9.36
C LEU A 604 -1.74 -42.36 9.18
N GLU A 605 -0.84 -43.27 8.81
CA GLU A 605 -1.10 -44.71 8.80
C GLU A 605 -1.09 -45.30 10.23
N GLY A 606 -0.36 -44.66 11.15
CA GLY A 606 -0.26 -45.02 12.57
C GLY A 606 1.08 -45.64 12.98
N SER A 607 1.96 -45.97 12.03
CA SER A 607 3.34 -46.34 12.34
C SER A 607 4.27 -45.12 12.42
N ASP A 608 5.44 -45.29 13.02
CA ASP A 608 6.39 -44.20 13.20
C ASP A 608 7.49 -44.22 12.14
N VAL A 609 7.95 -43.02 11.79
CA VAL A 609 9.09 -42.76 10.93
C VAL A 609 10.19 -42.11 11.75
N LYS A 610 11.37 -42.72 11.74
CA LYS A 610 12.57 -42.22 12.40
C LYS A 610 13.44 -41.46 11.40
N VAL A 611 13.85 -40.26 11.78
CA VAL A 611 14.74 -39.41 10.99
C VAL A 611 16.04 -39.23 11.76
N ASP A 612 17.11 -39.72 11.17
CA ASP A 612 18.48 -39.64 11.68
C ASP A 612 19.26 -38.63 10.84
N ARG A 613 19.64 -37.49 11.43
CA ARG A 613 20.52 -36.52 10.76
C ARG A 613 21.94 -36.67 11.25
N PHE A 614 22.83 -37.11 10.37
CA PHE A 614 24.23 -37.33 10.69
C PHE A 614 25.02 -36.01 10.71
N VAL A 615 26.20 -36.02 11.35
CA VAL A 615 27.06 -34.84 11.51
C VAL A 615 27.56 -34.27 10.17
N ASN A 616 27.68 -35.13 9.16
CA ASN A 616 28.02 -34.77 7.78
C ASN A 616 26.87 -34.04 7.03
N GLY A 617 25.71 -33.86 7.66
CA GLY A 617 24.53 -33.19 7.08
C GLY A 617 23.57 -34.12 6.32
N THR A 618 23.90 -35.40 6.12
CA THR A 618 22.99 -36.36 5.49
C THR A 618 21.86 -36.73 6.45
N ALA A 619 20.61 -36.66 5.99
CA ALA A 619 19.46 -37.14 6.75
C ALA A 619 18.98 -38.47 6.15
N LEU A 620 18.85 -39.49 6.99
CA LEU A 620 18.28 -40.78 6.62
C LEU A 620 16.96 -40.99 7.37
N VAL A 621 16.04 -41.65 6.69
CA VAL A 621 14.70 -41.96 7.17
C VAL A 621 14.56 -43.48 7.23
N SER A 622 14.04 -43.98 8.34
CA SER A 622 13.76 -45.40 8.54
C SER A 622 12.38 -45.58 9.18
N SER A 623 11.66 -46.65 8.83
CA SER A 623 10.37 -46.97 9.46
C SER A 623 10.58 -47.73 10.76
N SER A 624 9.75 -47.48 11.78
CA SER A 624 9.78 -48.21 13.08
C SER A 624 9.27 -49.66 13.00
N GLY A 625 8.91 -50.11 11.80
CA GLY A 625 8.60 -51.48 11.42
C GLY A 625 8.33 -51.55 9.92
N GLY A 626 8.50 -52.74 9.34
CA GLY A 626 8.41 -52.94 7.89
C GLY A 626 9.51 -53.90 7.44
N TRP A 627 9.96 -53.77 6.21
CA TRP A 627 11.15 -54.49 5.73
C TRP A 627 12.39 -54.00 6.49
N ALA A 628 13.15 -54.93 7.07
CA ALA A 628 14.36 -54.61 7.82
C ALA A 628 15.38 -53.89 6.91
N ASP A 629 16.09 -52.91 7.48
CA ASP A 629 17.14 -52.11 6.84
C ASP A 629 16.74 -51.20 5.67
N LEU A 630 15.44 -51.05 5.39
CA LEU A 630 14.93 -50.09 4.42
C LEU A 630 15.16 -48.65 4.93
N ARG A 631 16.09 -47.95 4.28
CA ARG A 631 16.42 -46.55 4.56
C ARG A 631 16.25 -45.71 3.30
N ALA A 632 15.81 -44.48 3.49
CA ALA A 632 15.70 -43.49 2.42
C ALA A 632 16.45 -42.20 2.82
N GLY A 633 17.13 -41.57 1.89
CA GLY A 633 17.71 -40.24 2.07
C GLY A 633 16.62 -39.17 2.07
N LEU A 634 16.62 -38.30 3.07
CA LEU A 634 15.72 -37.15 3.17
C LEU A 634 16.45 -35.89 2.73
N GLN A 635 15.92 -35.23 1.73
CA GLN A 635 16.37 -33.91 1.34
C GLN A 635 15.48 -32.88 2.04
N THR A 636 16.04 -32.27 3.10
CA THR A 636 15.34 -31.24 3.88
C THR A 636 15.22 -29.96 3.05
N ARG A 637 14.05 -29.76 2.45
CA ARG A 637 13.71 -28.58 1.65
C ARG A 637 12.30 -28.16 2.04
N ASP A 638 12.14 -26.96 2.59
CA ASP A 638 10.83 -26.48 3.04
C ASP A 638 9.98 -26.01 1.86
N LEU A 639 9.34 -26.95 1.16
CA LEU A 639 8.28 -26.64 0.19
C LEU A 639 6.98 -26.41 0.96
N LEU A 640 6.69 -25.14 1.23
CA LEU A 640 5.52 -24.72 2.02
C LEU A 640 4.21 -25.05 1.31
N THR A 641 3.21 -25.46 2.08
CA THR A 641 1.84 -25.74 1.61
C THR A 641 0.83 -25.12 2.55
N LYS A 642 -0.44 -25.10 2.13
CA LYS A 642 -1.56 -24.63 2.96
C LYS A 642 -1.75 -25.43 4.26
N THR A 643 -1.33 -26.70 4.28
CA THR A 643 -1.53 -27.61 5.42
C THR A 643 -0.24 -28.02 6.12
N GLY A 644 0.92 -27.57 5.65
CA GLY A 644 2.21 -27.84 6.26
C GLY A 644 3.37 -27.72 5.27
N VAL A 645 4.11 -28.80 5.08
CA VAL A 645 5.36 -28.79 4.30
C VAL A 645 5.60 -30.10 3.57
N ILE A 646 6.29 -30.04 2.42
CA ILE A 646 6.75 -31.20 1.66
C ILE A 646 8.27 -31.29 1.80
N HIS A 647 8.79 -32.48 2.09
CA HIS A 647 10.19 -32.83 1.93
C HIS A 647 10.35 -33.93 0.88
N GLU A 648 11.49 -33.92 0.20
CA GLU A 648 11.78 -34.88 -0.86
C GLU A 648 12.52 -36.09 -0.29
N LEU A 649 12.17 -37.29 -0.79
CA LEU A 649 12.68 -38.56 -0.30
C LEU A 649 13.34 -39.36 -1.44
N SER A 650 14.46 -40.01 -1.16
CA SER A 650 15.13 -40.81 -2.19
C SER A 650 14.38 -42.10 -2.52
N ASP A 651 13.78 -42.77 -1.54
CA ASP A 651 13.21 -44.12 -1.72
C ASP A 651 11.83 -44.26 -1.08
N ILE A 652 11.01 -45.19 -1.60
CA ILE A 652 9.66 -45.44 -1.08
C ILE A 652 9.75 -46.26 0.20
N MET A 653 9.06 -45.81 1.24
CA MET A 653 8.97 -46.49 2.54
C MET A 653 7.74 -47.40 2.58
N ILE A 654 7.94 -48.70 2.86
CA ILE A 654 6.82 -49.64 3.01
C ILE A 654 6.53 -49.85 4.51
N PRO A 655 5.30 -49.54 4.98
CA PRO A 655 4.93 -49.76 6.38
C PRO A 655 4.74 -51.25 6.68
N ARG A 656 4.87 -51.61 7.96
CA ARG A 656 4.62 -52.97 8.47
C ARG A 656 3.23 -53.53 8.19
N SER A 657 2.23 -52.66 8.01
CA SER A 657 0.85 -53.07 7.71
C SER A 657 0.70 -53.67 6.31
N VAL A 658 1.63 -53.32 5.39
CA VAL A 658 1.60 -53.78 4.01
C VAL A 658 2.44 -55.04 3.87
N SER A 659 1.79 -56.19 3.93
CA SER A 659 2.42 -57.48 3.67
C SER A 659 2.46 -57.75 2.17
N ILE A 660 3.65 -57.62 1.56
CA ILE A 660 3.88 -57.97 0.16
C ILE A 660 4.31 -59.43 0.12
N SER A 661 3.39 -60.34 -0.21
CA SER A 661 3.71 -61.77 -0.33
C SER A 661 4.17 -62.12 -1.74
N ILE A 662 4.86 -63.26 -1.90
CA ILE A 662 5.25 -63.76 -3.22
C ILE A 662 4.01 -63.98 -4.09
N GLY A 663 2.91 -64.49 -3.52
CA GLY A 663 1.64 -64.66 -4.24
C GLY A 663 1.06 -63.35 -4.79
N LYS A 664 1.14 -62.25 -4.01
CA LYS A 664 0.75 -60.91 -4.46
C LYS A 664 1.60 -60.46 -5.66
N LEU A 665 2.92 -60.64 -5.59
CA LEU A 665 3.82 -60.32 -6.71
C LEU A 665 3.60 -61.21 -7.94
N VAL A 666 3.41 -62.52 -7.76
CA VAL A 666 3.10 -63.46 -8.85
C VAL A 666 1.83 -63.05 -9.58
N LYS A 667 0.81 -62.60 -8.85
CA LYS A 667 -0.41 -62.05 -9.44
C LYS A 667 -0.14 -60.77 -10.24
N ALA A 668 0.65 -59.84 -9.69
CA ALA A 668 1.08 -58.63 -10.41
C ALA A 668 1.93 -58.94 -11.66
N ALA A 669 2.64 -60.08 -11.66
CA ALA A 669 3.40 -60.59 -12.80
C ALA A 669 2.55 -61.17 -13.94
N LYS A 670 1.23 -61.31 -13.76
CA LYS A 670 0.35 -62.14 -14.61
C LYS A 670 0.80 -63.62 -14.61
N GLY A 671 1.12 -64.17 -13.43
CA GLY A 671 1.52 -65.57 -13.23
C GLY A 671 0.46 -66.41 -12.50
N SER A 672 -0.83 -66.20 -12.79
CA SER A 672 -1.94 -66.90 -12.11
C SER A 672 -1.86 -68.43 -12.28
N THR A 673 -1.37 -68.89 -13.42
CA THR A 673 -1.13 -70.30 -13.74
C THR A 673 -0.05 -70.86 -12.83
N MET A 674 1.07 -70.16 -12.68
CA MET A 674 2.16 -70.57 -11.77
C MET A 674 1.69 -70.59 -10.31
N SER A 675 0.93 -69.59 -9.87
CA SER A 675 0.31 -69.60 -8.54
C SER A 675 -0.57 -70.84 -8.32
N THR A 676 -1.31 -71.28 -9.34
CA THR A 676 -2.15 -72.49 -9.26
C THR A 676 -1.31 -73.76 -9.19
N LEU A 677 -0.22 -73.83 -9.95
CA LEU A 677 0.74 -74.94 -9.94
C LEU A 677 1.40 -75.10 -8.57
N VAL A 678 1.92 -74.00 -8.01
CA VAL A 678 2.57 -73.97 -6.69
C VAL A 678 1.59 -74.39 -5.60
N ASN A 679 0.35 -73.93 -5.66
CA ASN A 679 -0.68 -74.28 -4.68
C ASN A 679 -1.05 -75.77 -4.76
N LYS A 680 -1.30 -76.30 -5.97
CA LYS A 680 -1.60 -77.74 -6.18
C LYS A 680 -0.44 -78.67 -5.84
N ALA A 681 0.80 -78.20 -5.95
CA ALA A 681 2.00 -78.97 -5.58
C ALA A 681 2.20 -79.09 -4.06
N GLY A 682 1.51 -78.28 -3.26
CA GLY A 682 1.65 -78.22 -1.80
C GLY A 682 2.70 -77.22 -1.30
N PHE A 683 3.14 -76.29 -2.16
CA PHE A 683 4.10 -75.23 -1.82
C PHE A 683 3.42 -73.87 -1.53
N GLU A 684 2.16 -73.90 -1.06
CA GLU A 684 1.37 -72.69 -0.77
C GLU A 684 2.06 -71.74 0.22
N TRP A 685 2.79 -72.31 1.19
CA TRP A 685 3.56 -71.56 2.18
C TRP A 685 4.56 -70.57 1.56
N ILE A 686 5.08 -70.86 0.36
CA ILE A 686 5.97 -69.96 -0.39
C ILE A 686 5.20 -68.74 -0.90
N LEU A 687 4.00 -68.95 -1.46
CA LEU A 687 3.15 -67.86 -1.96
C LEU A 687 2.70 -66.95 -0.82
N ASN A 688 2.38 -67.53 0.34
CA ASN A 688 1.94 -66.80 1.51
C ASN A 688 3.10 -66.20 2.32
N GLY A 689 4.33 -66.65 2.08
CA GLY A 689 5.51 -66.26 2.85
C GLY A 689 5.53 -66.81 4.28
N THR A 690 4.85 -67.94 4.53
CA THR A 690 4.81 -68.60 5.84
C THR A 690 5.93 -69.63 5.96
N ALA A 691 6.27 -70.02 7.19
CA ALA A 691 7.23 -71.10 7.43
C ALA A 691 6.81 -72.40 6.72
N PRO A 692 7.78 -73.20 6.22
CA PRO A 692 7.48 -74.51 5.67
C PRO A 692 6.80 -75.41 6.72
N PRO A 693 5.95 -76.37 6.30
CA PRO A 693 5.24 -77.26 7.23
C PRO A 693 6.19 -77.98 8.19
N GLU A 694 5.81 -78.07 9.47
CA GLU A 694 6.59 -78.77 10.51
C GLU A 694 6.86 -80.23 10.11
N GLY A 695 8.12 -80.67 10.21
CA GLY A 695 8.55 -82.03 9.83
C GLY A 695 8.80 -82.23 8.34
N SER A 696 8.73 -81.17 7.52
CA SER A 696 9.17 -81.22 6.13
C SER A 696 10.70 -81.13 6.01
N PRO A 697 11.32 -81.65 4.93
CA PRO A 697 12.77 -81.57 4.70
C PRO A 697 13.36 -80.14 4.72
N TRP A 698 12.50 -79.13 4.64
CA TRP A 698 12.84 -77.72 4.52
C TRP A 698 12.65 -76.95 5.83
N SER A 699 12.17 -77.60 6.89
CA SER A 699 11.87 -76.95 8.18
C SER A 699 13.10 -76.51 8.98
N ASP A 700 14.27 -77.11 8.74
CA ASP A 700 15.54 -76.79 9.43
C ASP A 700 16.45 -75.83 8.64
N ALA A 701 16.04 -75.42 7.42
CA ALA A 701 16.87 -74.60 6.54
C ALA A 701 16.59 -73.11 6.78
N ASN A 702 17.51 -72.41 7.44
CA ASN A 702 17.48 -70.94 7.62
C ASN A 702 17.81 -70.21 6.30
N VAL A 703 16.96 -70.38 5.29
CA VAL A 703 17.23 -70.05 3.88
C VAL A 703 16.03 -69.32 3.27
N GLY A 704 16.27 -68.18 2.62
CA GLY A 704 15.24 -67.45 1.88
C GLY A 704 14.96 -68.10 0.52
N TRP A 705 13.79 -67.85 -0.07
CA TRP A 705 13.38 -68.48 -1.33
C TRP A 705 13.23 -67.46 -2.45
N THR A 706 13.79 -67.78 -3.63
CA THR A 706 13.57 -67.02 -4.86
C THR A 706 12.71 -67.88 -5.80
N LEU A 707 11.57 -67.34 -6.25
CA LEU A 707 10.63 -68.03 -7.15
C LEU A 707 10.80 -67.50 -8.58
N LEU A 708 11.13 -68.41 -9.49
CA LEU A 708 11.07 -68.16 -10.93
C LEU A 708 9.63 -68.28 -11.37
N CYS A 709 9.03 -67.18 -11.82
CA CYS A 709 7.61 -67.13 -12.18
C CYS A 709 7.43 -66.82 -13.68
N PRO A 710 7.22 -67.83 -14.53
CA PRO A 710 6.84 -67.60 -15.92
C PRO A 710 5.47 -66.88 -16.00
N PRO A 711 5.27 -65.98 -16.97
CA PRO A 711 3.97 -65.36 -17.21
C PRO A 711 2.97 -66.41 -17.73
N ASP A 712 1.68 -66.14 -17.57
CA ASP A 712 0.59 -67.03 -18.01
C ASP A 712 0.67 -67.39 -19.50
N ASP A 713 1.20 -66.48 -20.33
CA ASP A 713 1.43 -66.73 -21.75
C ASP A 713 2.42 -67.88 -22.02
N ALA A 714 3.39 -68.11 -21.13
CA ALA A 714 4.38 -69.18 -21.26
C ALA A 714 3.77 -70.58 -21.11
N PHE A 715 2.59 -70.68 -20.47
CA PHE A 715 1.91 -71.96 -20.24
C PHE A 715 0.89 -72.31 -21.34
N LYS A 716 0.65 -71.44 -22.33
CA LYS A 716 -0.37 -71.66 -23.37
C LYS A 716 -0.14 -72.90 -24.24
N THR A 717 1.10 -73.30 -24.44
CA THR A 717 1.50 -74.46 -25.25
C THR A 717 1.54 -75.76 -24.45
N TYR A 718 1.34 -75.71 -23.13
CA TYR A 718 1.43 -76.87 -22.24
C TYR A 718 0.05 -77.46 -21.93
N ASN A 719 -0.03 -78.81 -21.87
CA ASN A 719 -1.25 -79.51 -21.44
C ASN A 719 -1.35 -79.54 -19.91
N LEU A 720 -1.91 -78.48 -19.33
CA LEU A 720 -2.06 -78.32 -17.88
C LEU A 720 -2.90 -79.43 -17.23
N THR A 721 -3.88 -80.00 -17.95
CA THR A 721 -4.73 -81.08 -17.43
C THR A 721 -3.93 -82.35 -17.13
N GLN A 722 -2.98 -82.68 -18.00
CA GLN A 722 -2.07 -83.82 -17.80
C GLN A 722 -1.11 -83.55 -16.63
N LEU A 723 -0.57 -82.33 -16.55
CA LEU A 723 0.33 -81.93 -15.47
C LEU A 723 -0.35 -81.96 -14.09
N TYR A 724 -1.63 -81.58 -14.00
CA TYR A 724 -2.39 -81.66 -12.75
C TYR A 724 -2.72 -83.10 -12.32
N SER A 725 -2.69 -84.06 -13.24
CA SER A 725 -2.93 -85.48 -12.92
C SER A 725 -1.69 -86.19 -12.37
N ASP A 726 -0.50 -85.64 -12.60
CA ASP A 726 0.78 -86.16 -12.10
C ASP A 726 1.33 -85.27 -10.97
N LEU A 727 1.05 -85.67 -9.73
CA LEU A 727 1.41 -84.88 -8.54
C LEU A 727 2.93 -84.89 -8.28
N GLU A 728 3.63 -85.98 -8.61
CA GLU A 728 5.09 -86.07 -8.44
C GLU A 728 5.82 -85.23 -9.50
N GLY A 729 5.38 -85.32 -10.76
CA GLY A 729 5.89 -84.47 -11.84
C GLY A 729 5.64 -82.99 -11.59
N LEU A 730 4.46 -82.64 -11.06
CA LEU A 730 4.13 -81.26 -10.68
C LEU A 730 5.04 -80.72 -9.56
N ARG A 731 5.33 -81.54 -8.52
CA ARG A 731 6.23 -81.15 -7.43
C ARG A 731 7.65 -80.94 -7.92
N SER A 732 8.16 -81.83 -8.76
CA SER A 732 9.48 -81.72 -9.40
C SER A 732 9.59 -80.44 -10.25
N LEU A 733 8.55 -80.13 -11.02
CA LEU A 733 8.50 -78.91 -11.84
C LEU A 733 8.50 -77.64 -10.98
N VAL A 734 7.72 -77.58 -9.90
CA VAL A 734 7.72 -76.43 -8.99
C VAL A 734 9.05 -76.32 -8.25
N ALA A 735 9.65 -77.43 -7.83
CA ALA A 735 10.97 -77.45 -7.19
C ALA A 735 12.08 -76.90 -8.10
N GLN A 736 12.01 -77.17 -9.41
CA GLN A 736 12.92 -76.58 -10.40
C GLN A 736 12.80 -75.03 -10.46
N HIS A 737 11.67 -74.46 -10.09
CA HIS A 737 11.47 -73.00 -10.13
C HIS A 737 11.81 -72.29 -8.82
N LEU A 738 12.30 -73.03 -7.81
CA LEU A 738 12.59 -72.51 -6.48
C LEU A 738 14.09 -72.56 -6.21
N ILE A 739 14.67 -71.39 -5.95
CA ILE A 739 16.09 -71.24 -5.66
C ILE A 739 16.26 -70.94 -4.15
N PRO A 740 16.89 -71.83 -3.36
CA PRO A 740 17.34 -71.51 -2.01
C PRO A 740 18.40 -70.40 -2.05
N THR A 741 18.15 -69.32 -1.34
CA THR A 741 19.02 -68.14 -1.31
C THR A 741 19.60 -67.98 0.09
N PRO A 742 20.92 -68.19 0.29
CA PRO A 742 21.55 -68.08 1.60
C PRO A 742 21.52 -66.64 2.11
N VAL A 743 21.31 -66.49 3.41
CA VAL A 743 21.27 -65.22 4.14
C VAL A 743 22.58 -64.42 4.02
N GLN A 744 23.74 -65.03 3.73
CA GLN A 744 25.01 -64.29 3.75
C GLN A 744 25.37 -63.55 2.44
N ALA A 745 24.65 -63.76 1.33
CA ALA A 745 24.72 -62.88 0.15
C ALA A 745 23.94 -61.56 0.36
N ILE A 746 23.83 -61.12 1.62
CA ILE A 746 23.23 -59.85 2.09
C ILE A 746 24.27 -58.71 2.07
N PHE A 747 25.57 -59.02 2.11
CA PHE A 747 26.62 -58.02 2.25
C PHE A 747 27.54 -58.04 1.04
N GLY A 748 27.18 -57.30 -0.01
CA GLY A 748 28.22 -56.74 -0.88
C GLY A 748 28.99 -55.69 -0.08
N GLU A 749 30.32 -55.67 -0.19
CA GLU A 749 31.23 -54.66 0.39
C GLU A 749 31.02 -53.25 -0.23
N SER A 750 29.78 -52.78 -0.40
CA SER A 750 29.53 -51.39 -0.74
C SER A 750 29.14 -50.63 0.53
N ASP A 751 30.01 -49.70 0.92
CA ASP A 751 29.86 -48.71 2.01
C ASP A 751 28.66 -47.75 1.83
N ASP A 752 27.74 -48.06 0.90
CA ASP A 752 26.63 -47.20 0.51
C ASP A 752 25.30 -47.73 1.11
N PRO A 753 24.77 -47.12 2.18
CA PRO A 753 23.61 -47.61 2.92
C PRO A 753 22.32 -47.68 2.08
N VAL A 754 22.27 -47.01 0.93
CA VAL A 754 21.11 -47.00 -0.01
C VAL A 754 21.08 -48.24 -0.92
N SER A 755 22.17 -49.01 -1.00
CA SER A 755 22.31 -50.15 -1.92
C SER A 755 21.54 -51.42 -1.50
N HIS A 756 21.04 -51.48 -0.26
CA HIS A 756 20.42 -52.66 0.36
C HIS A 756 19.04 -53.04 -0.23
N ASN A 757 18.43 -52.16 -1.04
CA ASN A 757 17.08 -52.35 -1.60
C ASN A 757 17.05 -52.97 -3.02
N ARG A 758 18.15 -53.58 -3.49
CA ARG A 758 18.25 -54.05 -4.88
C ARG A 758 17.86 -55.53 -5.04
N PRO A 759 17.16 -55.90 -6.13
CA PRO A 759 16.91 -57.30 -6.48
C PRO A 759 18.22 -58.05 -6.80
N LEU A 760 18.15 -59.38 -6.77
CA LEU A 760 19.28 -60.31 -6.99
C LEU A 760 20.03 -59.97 -8.29
N VAL A 761 21.36 -59.90 -8.25
CA VAL A 761 22.19 -59.66 -9.43
C VAL A 761 22.23 -60.94 -10.27
N LEU A 762 21.47 -61.00 -11.36
CA LEU A 762 21.33 -62.17 -12.24
C LEU A 762 22.45 -62.29 -13.30
N GLU A 763 23.60 -61.66 -13.08
CA GLU A 763 24.68 -61.58 -14.08
C GLU A 763 25.46 -62.90 -14.20
N ASP A 764 25.23 -63.61 -15.31
CA ASP A 764 25.99 -64.78 -15.78
C ASP A 764 26.31 -65.83 -14.69
N ALA A 765 25.33 -66.06 -13.81
CA ALA A 765 25.46 -66.93 -12.65
C ALA A 765 24.66 -68.23 -12.80
N THR A 766 25.16 -69.29 -12.16
CA THR A 766 24.47 -70.58 -12.02
C THR A 766 23.92 -70.69 -10.61
N TYR A 767 22.64 -71.03 -10.48
CA TYR A 767 21.97 -71.20 -9.19
C TYR A 767 21.44 -72.63 -9.08
N SER A 768 21.69 -73.26 -7.94
CA SER A 768 21.09 -74.56 -7.62
C SER A 768 19.66 -74.35 -7.14
N THR A 769 18.71 -75.07 -7.72
CA THR A 769 17.30 -75.10 -7.32
C THR A 769 17.05 -76.22 -6.30
N LEU A 770 15.84 -76.27 -5.73
CA LEU A 770 15.39 -77.40 -4.89
C LEU A 770 15.49 -78.77 -5.59
N GLN A 771 15.45 -78.80 -6.93
CA GLN A 771 15.54 -80.04 -7.70
C GLN A 771 16.99 -80.55 -7.85
N SER A 772 18.00 -79.75 -7.48
CA SER A 772 19.43 -80.06 -7.71
C SER A 772 19.96 -81.23 -6.91
N GLU A 773 19.38 -81.51 -5.74
CA GLU A 773 19.75 -82.68 -4.93
C GLU A 773 19.19 -83.99 -5.53
N GLN A 774 18.11 -83.90 -6.31
CA GLN A 774 17.36 -85.05 -6.81
C GLN A 774 17.57 -85.31 -8.31
N SER A 775 18.15 -84.35 -9.05
CA SER A 775 18.32 -84.42 -10.50
C SER A 775 19.60 -83.76 -10.98
N ALA A 776 20.29 -84.41 -11.93
CA ALA A 776 21.43 -83.84 -12.65
C ALA A 776 21.08 -82.58 -13.48
N TYR A 777 19.78 -82.33 -13.68
CA TYR A 777 19.21 -81.18 -14.39
C TYR A 777 18.60 -80.13 -13.44
N GLY A 778 18.93 -80.17 -12.14
CA GLY A 778 18.36 -79.22 -11.17
C GLY A 778 19.01 -77.84 -11.14
N ASP A 779 20.24 -77.68 -11.64
CA ASP A 779 20.92 -76.38 -11.68
C ASP A 779 20.36 -75.51 -12.83
N ILE A 780 20.13 -74.22 -12.56
CA ILE A 780 19.69 -73.22 -13.55
C ILE A 780 20.81 -72.23 -13.86
N VAL A 781 20.97 -71.88 -15.14
CA VAL A 781 21.94 -70.92 -15.64
C VAL A 781 21.22 -69.68 -16.17
N PHE A 782 21.67 -68.51 -15.73
CA PHE A 782 21.24 -67.22 -16.27
C PHE A 782 22.31 -66.72 -17.23
N GLN A 783 21.91 -66.29 -18.43
CA GLN A 783 22.79 -65.62 -19.39
C GLN A 783 22.13 -64.35 -19.89
N ARG A 784 22.86 -63.23 -19.91
CA ARG A 784 22.34 -62.00 -20.53
C ARG A 784 22.22 -62.18 -22.04
N LYS A 785 21.07 -61.83 -22.60
CA LYS A 785 20.88 -61.83 -24.06
C LYS A 785 21.70 -60.70 -24.69
N THR A 786 22.51 -61.02 -25.68
CA THR A 786 23.36 -60.04 -26.38
C THR A 786 22.52 -58.94 -27.02
N GLY A 787 22.70 -57.70 -26.56
CA GLY A 787 21.99 -56.52 -27.07
C GLY A 787 20.61 -56.24 -26.44
N SER A 788 20.18 -56.97 -25.41
CA SER A 788 19.00 -56.60 -24.61
C SER A 788 19.27 -56.68 -23.10
N ALA A 789 18.39 -56.08 -22.30
CA ALA A 789 18.42 -56.19 -20.85
C ALA A 789 17.78 -57.51 -20.34
N ASP A 790 17.38 -58.40 -21.25
CA ASP A 790 16.69 -59.64 -20.92
C ASP A 790 17.70 -60.75 -20.60
N PHE A 791 17.31 -61.63 -19.69
CA PHE A 791 18.07 -62.82 -19.35
C PHE A 791 17.42 -64.06 -20.00
N ILE A 792 18.25 -64.98 -20.46
CA ILE A 792 17.84 -66.32 -20.89
C ILE A 792 18.10 -67.24 -19.71
N VAL A 793 17.11 -68.06 -19.38
CA VAL A 793 17.27 -69.11 -18.38
C VAL A 793 17.21 -70.47 -19.05
N GLY A 794 18.25 -71.23 -18.79
CA GLY A 794 18.41 -72.60 -19.24
C GLY A 794 18.76 -73.52 -18.08
N ILE A 795 18.49 -74.81 -18.27
CA ILE A 795 18.90 -75.85 -17.35
C ILE A 795 20.35 -76.24 -17.65
N LYS A 796 21.20 -76.27 -16.63
CA LYS A 796 22.60 -76.65 -16.76
C LYS A 796 22.70 -78.10 -17.24
N GLY A 797 23.46 -78.34 -18.31
CA GLY A 797 23.69 -79.69 -18.83
C GLY A 797 22.61 -80.23 -19.77
N ALA A 798 21.50 -79.51 -19.99
CA ALA A 798 20.54 -79.84 -21.03
C ALA A 798 21.16 -79.52 -22.42
N ARG A 799 21.67 -80.55 -23.12
CA ARG A 799 22.07 -80.42 -24.53
C ARG A 799 20.85 -80.65 -25.40
N GLY A 800 20.27 -79.57 -25.93
CA GLY A 800 19.19 -79.66 -26.90
C GLY A 800 19.64 -80.22 -28.24
N THR A 801 18.87 -81.14 -28.80
CA THR A 801 18.90 -81.48 -30.22
C THR A 801 18.48 -80.25 -31.03
N ASP A 802 19.38 -79.72 -31.86
CA ASP A 802 19.13 -78.68 -32.87
C ASP A 802 18.44 -77.39 -32.40
N GLY A 803 18.86 -76.85 -31.25
CA GLY A 803 18.94 -75.39 -31.02
C GLY A 803 17.65 -74.57 -31.08
N LYS A 804 16.45 -75.18 -31.00
CA LYS A 804 15.19 -74.43 -31.07
C LYS A 804 14.23 -74.55 -29.89
N ASP A 805 14.31 -75.57 -29.02
CA ASP A 805 13.20 -75.82 -28.08
C ASP A 805 13.55 -75.98 -26.58
N ASP A 806 14.82 -75.92 -26.15
CA ASP A 806 15.20 -76.16 -24.73
C ASP A 806 15.52 -74.90 -23.91
N THR A 807 15.38 -73.70 -24.49
CA THR A 807 15.67 -72.44 -23.80
C THR A 807 14.42 -71.59 -23.67
N SER A 808 14.01 -71.33 -22.42
CA SER A 808 12.93 -70.37 -22.16
C SER A 808 13.51 -68.96 -22.10
N THR A 809 12.92 -68.03 -22.86
CA THR A 809 13.18 -66.61 -22.63
C THR A 809 12.58 -66.28 -21.27
N LEU A 810 13.39 -65.77 -20.35
CA LEU A 810 12.92 -65.59 -19.00
C LEU A 810 11.84 -64.50 -18.97
N GLY A 811 10.65 -64.89 -18.55
CA GLY A 811 9.70 -63.94 -17.98
C GLY A 811 10.19 -63.50 -16.60
N LYS A 812 9.92 -62.26 -16.24
CA LYS A 812 10.36 -61.56 -15.01
C LYS A 812 10.61 -62.47 -13.77
N VAL A 813 11.80 -62.40 -13.15
CA VAL A 813 12.20 -63.11 -11.90
C VAL A 813 11.97 -62.25 -10.67
N PHE A 814 11.55 -62.84 -9.54
CA PHE A 814 11.34 -62.09 -8.30
C PHE A 814 11.91 -62.81 -7.08
N ARG A 815 12.41 -62.00 -6.15
CA ARG A 815 12.92 -62.40 -4.84
C ARG A 815 12.07 -61.71 -3.79
N LEU A 816 11.62 -62.45 -2.77
CA LEU A 816 11.08 -61.87 -1.56
C LEU A 816 11.71 -62.58 -0.37
N LEU A 817 12.42 -61.82 0.46
CA LEU A 817 13.08 -62.35 1.65
C LEU A 817 12.06 -62.30 2.79
N TYR A 818 11.57 -63.46 3.24
CA TYR A 818 10.84 -63.57 4.49
C TYR A 818 11.77 -64.09 5.59
N TRP A 819 11.78 -63.38 6.70
CA TRP A 819 12.25 -63.86 8.00
C TRP A 819 11.03 -64.07 8.88
N VAL A 820 10.97 -65.22 9.55
CA VAL A 820 10.13 -65.43 10.75
C VAL A 820 11.04 -65.28 11.96
#